data_AF-A4JR44-F1
#
_entry.id   AF-A4JR44-F1
#
_cell.length_a   1.000
_cell.length_b   1.000
_cell.length_c   1.000
_cell.angle_alpha   90.00
_cell.angle_beta   90.00
_cell.angle_gamma   90.00
#
_symmetry.space_group_name_H-M   'P 1'
#
loop_
_entity.id
_entity.type
_entity.pdbx_description
1 polymer ?
#
loop_
_entity_poly.entity_id
_entity_poly.type
_entity_poly.pdbx_seq_one_letter_code
_entity_poly.pdbx_strand_id
1 'polypeptide(L)'
;MSTPDQTTHRPFAANARDDAVPAWSPADEPTRHGLLERGRNCDAIRHADRFTTLVDGAAYFPTLRAALRRARHTVFILGWDVDSRMQLAPDGADDGLPDTLAPFLHALATARHNLRIYVLAWDFAMIYALERDWPPVYRAAWRAHRGIRFRLDDAHPRGASHHQKLVVIDDRLAFVGGLDLTVARWDTSAHAADDPRRRDARGTPYGPFHDVQAMFDGDAAAAIGEQARTRWFNACGRRIAIRAHRHLDREDDVDPWPPGVPVDVRDVQLGIAYTAPRHRDREPVSQVRALVEDTIRAARRHLYIENQYFTAAVVRDALSARLADPHGLDVTVVAPRVQSGWLQEATMGVLRARLHGTLKAADRFDRYRLLYPHVDGLGDGCVNVHSKLAIVDDECVVIGSANLNNRSMALDTECCVALVAAGEPRIRAAIAALRDRLLAEHLGTTPAVVADAFAQPERPNIALDRLRAKDGRTLRTLEPAVTPQLDALVPVSARLDPEQPIEPDRFVREFVPQEQHRSLTARFFVLGAAVLLIAALALAWRFSPLGHELNVASLARAAMRAAQLPGAPALLLAGYVLAATLSVPITLLITVTGLVFGAWPGLAYASVGTMAAAAATYGIGRWLGRDAVRRLAGSRANRLSERIGRRGVVAMAVLRLLPIAPFTIVNLVAGASHIGLRDYLIGTAIGMLPGIVLTVTFAHQLTAALSHPDPGAFAWLTAIGIALVGLSVLLVRALRRWR
;
A
#
# COMPACT_ATOMS: atom_id res chain seq x y z
N MET A 1 39.25 53.95 5.88
CA MET A 1 38.88 52.59 5.39
C MET A 1 37.53 52.25 5.98
N SER A 2 36.46 52.92 5.53
CA SER A 2 35.65 52.55 4.34
C SER A 2 34.66 51.43 4.66
N THR A 3 33.54 51.83 5.25
CA THR A 3 32.24 51.13 5.23
C THR A 3 31.70 51.07 3.80
N PRO A 4 31.29 49.90 3.27
CA PRO A 4 30.46 49.83 2.07
C PRO A 4 28.98 49.77 2.46
N ASP A 5 28.38 50.95 2.37
CA ASP A 5 27.11 51.32 1.72
C ASP A 5 25.91 50.35 1.70
N GLN A 6 24.79 50.90 2.17
CA GLN A 6 23.43 50.37 2.07
C GLN A 6 22.94 50.54 0.63
N THR A 7 22.88 49.44 -0.14
CA THR A 7 22.13 49.44 -1.39
C THR A 7 20.71 48.92 -1.13
N THR A 8 19.78 49.88 -1.16
CA THR A 8 18.33 49.68 -1.21
C THR A 8 17.95 48.69 -2.32
N HIS A 9 17.42 47.53 -1.96
CA HIS A 9 16.68 46.68 -2.89
C HIS A 9 15.40 47.41 -3.31
N ARG A 10 15.41 48.02 -4.50
CA ARG A 10 14.17 48.40 -5.19
C ARG A 10 13.38 47.11 -5.49
N PRO A 11 12.07 47.05 -5.21
CA PRO A 11 11.25 45.96 -5.71
C PRO A 11 11.28 46.01 -7.24
N PHE A 12 11.53 44.85 -7.86
CA PHE A 12 11.42 44.70 -9.31
C PHE A 12 9.99 45.07 -9.70
N ALA A 13 9.83 46.20 -10.38
CA ALA A 13 8.58 46.59 -10.99
C ALA A 13 8.18 45.51 -12.00
N ALA A 14 7.09 44.82 -11.71
CA ALA A 14 6.43 43.92 -12.64
C ALA A 14 5.89 44.75 -13.81
N ASN A 15 6.68 44.84 -14.88
CA ASN A 15 6.22 45.34 -16.17
C ASN A 15 6.37 44.23 -17.21
N ALA A 16 5.42 43.31 -17.18
CA ALA A 16 4.95 42.61 -18.36
C ALA A 16 3.43 42.74 -18.33
N ARG A 17 2.87 43.39 -19.36
CA ARG A 17 1.45 43.58 -19.55
C ARG A 17 0.75 42.21 -19.60
N ASP A 18 0.16 41.81 -18.48
CA ASP A 18 -0.86 40.77 -18.39
C ASP A 18 -2.20 41.41 -18.80
N ASP A 19 -2.38 41.56 -20.12
CA ASP A 19 -3.66 42.00 -20.66
C ASP A 19 -4.61 40.77 -20.78
N ALA A 20 -5.59 40.77 -19.87
CA ALA A 20 -6.96 40.24 -19.99
C ALA A 20 -7.22 38.72 -20.09
N VAL A 21 -7.13 38.04 -18.95
CA VAL A 21 -8.25 37.20 -18.42
C VAL A 21 -8.38 37.62 -16.95
N PRO A 22 -9.57 37.91 -16.40
CA PRO A 22 -9.69 38.26 -14.99
C PRO A 22 -9.07 37.13 -14.17
N ALA A 23 -8.05 37.45 -13.36
CA ALA A 23 -7.61 36.53 -12.33
C ALA A 23 -8.83 36.27 -11.45
N TRP A 24 -9.28 35.02 -11.43
CA TRP A 24 -10.41 34.58 -10.63
C TRP A 24 -10.27 35.12 -9.19
N SER A 25 -11.30 35.80 -8.69
CA SER A 25 -11.30 36.44 -7.38
C SER A 25 -11.97 35.52 -6.35
N PRO A 26 -11.29 35.16 -5.23
CA PRO A 26 -11.88 34.39 -4.14
C PRO A 26 -13.11 35.04 -3.47
N ALA A 27 -13.41 36.31 -3.83
CA ALA A 27 -14.54 37.08 -3.31
C ALA A 27 -15.89 36.70 -3.94
N ASP A 28 -15.90 36.11 -5.13
CA ASP A 28 -17.13 35.77 -5.87
C ASP A 28 -17.64 34.35 -5.57
N GLU A 29 -16.92 33.59 -4.73
CA GLU A 29 -17.36 32.28 -4.31
C GLU A 29 -18.44 32.32 -3.23
N PRO A 30 -19.44 31.42 -3.30
CA PRO A 30 -20.32 31.21 -2.17
C PRO A 30 -19.52 30.68 -0.97
N THR A 31 -19.72 31.29 0.19
CA THR A 31 -19.13 30.81 1.45
C THR A 31 -19.80 29.52 1.95
N ARG A 32 -21.06 29.30 1.55
CA ARG A 32 -21.85 28.11 1.87
C ARG A 32 -22.73 27.68 0.69
N HIS A 33 -22.93 26.38 0.53
CA HIS A 33 -23.87 25.80 -0.43
C HIS A 33 -24.44 24.49 0.14
N GLY A 34 -25.71 24.51 0.58
CA GLY A 34 -26.29 23.39 1.32
C GLY A 34 -25.48 23.06 2.59
N LEU A 35 -24.95 21.83 2.68
CA LEU A 35 -24.09 21.41 3.80
C LEU A 35 -22.63 21.85 3.69
N LEU A 36 -22.22 22.38 2.53
CA LEU A 36 -20.84 22.79 2.28
C LEU A 36 -20.56 24.15 2.91
N GLU A 37 -19.40 24.27 3.54
CA GLU A 37 -18.88 25.47 4.18
C GLU A 37 -17.39 25.62 3.82
N ARG A 38 -17.09 26.63 3.01
CA ARG A 38 -15.73 26.92 2.53
C ARG A 38 -14.80 27.23 3.70
N GLY A 39 -13.60 26.64 3.67
CA GLY A 39 -12.59 26.76 4.73
C GLY A 39 -12.78 25.81 5.90
N ARG A 40 -13.90 25.06 5.95
CA ARG A 40 -14.16 24.05 6.98
C ARG A 40 -14.23 22.65 6.40
N ASN A 41 -15.28 22.33 5.65
CA ASN A 41 -15.53 20.99 5.10
C ASN A 41 -15.28 20.90 3.59
N CYS A 42 -15.00 22.04 2.95
CA CYS A 42 -14.41 22.11 1.63
C CYS A 42 -13.41 23.26 1.55
N ASP A 43 -12.47 23.16 0.62
CA ASP A 43 -11.54 24.21 0.22
C ASP A 43 -12.24 25.27 -0.62
N ALA A 44 -13.10 24.79 -1.53
CA ALA A 44 -13.72 25.58 -2.58
C ALA A 44 -15.12 25.05 -2.89
N ILE A 45 -16.00 25.96 -3.32
CA ILE A 45 -17.28 25.63 -3.96
C ILE A 45 -17.22 26.22 -5.37
N ARG A 46 -17.29 25.37 -6.41
CA ARG A 46 -17.05 25.76 -7.81
C ARG A 46 -18.16 25.28 -8.73
N HIS A 47 -18.43 26.09 -9.75
CA HIS A 47 -19.35 25.73 -10.81
C HIS A 47 -18.78 24.63 -11.73
N ALA A 48 -19.64 23.72 -12.18
CA ALA A 48 -19.41 22.83 -13.30
C ALA A 48 -20.63 22.85 -14.23
N ASP A 49 -20.41 23.04 -15.53
CA ASP A 49 -21.49 23.06 -16.53
C ASP A 49 -22.04 21.64 -16.76
N ARG A 50 -21.19 20.62 -16.60
CA ARG A 50 -21.51 19.21 -16.75
C ARG A 50 -20.88 18.40 -15.63
N PHE A 51 -21.67 17.50 -15.06
CA PHE A 51 -21.24 16.49 -14.11
C PHE A 51 -21.77 15.11 -14.52
N THR A 52 -20.92 14.09 -14.42
CA THR A 52 -21.29 12.71 -14.66
C THR A 52 -20.49 11.76 -13.77
N THR A 53 -21.05 10.60 -13.51
CA THR A 53 -20.42 9.52 -12.74
C THR A 53 -20.12 8.32 -13.60
N LEU A 54 -18.90 7.80 -13.43
CA LEU A 54 -18.37 6.66 -14.17
C LEU A 54 -18.18 5.52 -13.17
N VAL A 55 -19.06 4.52 -13.28
CA VAL A 55 -19.04 3.32 -12.44
C VAL A 55 -18.20 2.25 -13.12
N ASP A 56 -17.20 1.75 -12.38
CA ASP A 56 -16.17 0.80 -12.79
C ASP A 56 -15.21 1.27 -13.88
N GLY A 57 -14.12 0.50 -14.03
CA GLY A 57 -13.08 0.78 -15.01
C GLY A 57 -13.55 0.74 -16.47
N ALA A 58 -14.56 -0.07 -16.79
CA ALA A 58 -15.10 -0.15 -18.16
C ALA A 58 -15.83 1.12 -18.59
N ALA A 59 -16.40 1.90 -17.67
CA ALA A 59 -16.95 3.23 -17.98
C ALA A 59 -15.85 4.31 -17.93
N TYR A 60 -14.94 4.23 -16.96
CA TYR A 60 -13.93 5.27 -16.75
C TYR A 60 -12.82 5.27 -17.82
N PHE A 61 -12.16 4.14 -18.06
CA PHE A 61 -10.92 4.13 -18.83
C PHE A 61 -11.11 4.45 -20.33
N PRO A 62 -12.13 3.93 -21.03
CA PRO A 62 -12.42 4.33 -22.41
C PRO A 62 -12.80 5.82 -22.51
N THR A 63 -13.61 6.33 -21.57
CA THR A 63 -13.96 7.75 -21.47
C THR A 63 -12.73 8.63 -21.29
N LEU A 64 -11.82 8.23 -20.39
CA LEU A 64 -10.57 8.92 -20.18
C LEU A 64 -9.70 8.91 -21.45
N ARG A 65 -9.60 7.77 -22.15
CA ARG A 65 -8.84 7.67 -23.41
C ARG A 65 -9.41 8.63 -24.46
N ALA A 66 -10.73 8.69 -24.60
CA ALA A 66 -11.39 9.60 -25.52
C ALA A 66 -11.14 11.08 -25.16
N ALA A 67 -11.13 11.41 -23.86
CA ALA A 67 -10.84 12.76 -23.39
C ALA A 67 -9.36 13.16 -23.62
N LEU A 68 -8.41 12.26 -23.33
CA LEU A 68 -6.98 12.49 -23.58
C LEU A 68 -6.67 12.70 -25.07
N ARG A 69 -7.41 12.02 -25.96
CA ARG A 69 -7.33 12.27 -27.41
C ARG A 69 -7.78 13.67 -27.80
N ARG A 70 -8.49 14.41 -26.95
CA ARG A 70 -8.94 15.79 -27.23
C ARG A 70 -8.04 16.85 -26.59
N ALA A 71 -7.16 16.46 -25.66
CA ALA A 71 -6.22 17.35 -24.97
C ALA A 71 -5.31 18.15 -25.92
N ARG A 72 -5.18 19.46 -25.69
CA ARG A 72 -4.44 20.40 -26.53
C ARG A 72 -3.20 21.00 -25.87
N HIS A 73 -3.24 21.26 -24.57
CA HIS A 73 -2.22 22.08 -23.89
C HIS A 73 -1.57 21.36 -22.73
N THR A 74 -2.35 20.87 -21.76
CA THR A 74 -1.85 20.31 -20.52
C THR A 74 -2.67 19.12 -20.07
N VAL A 75 -1.99 18.06 -19.64
CA VAL A 75 -2.60 16.93 -18.94
C VAL A 75 -1.85 16.73 -17.62
N PHE A 76 -2.59 16.67 -16.51
CA PHE A 76 -2.07 16.26 -15.21
C PHE A 76 -2.65 14.89 -14.85
N ILE A 77 -1.80 13.95 -14.46
CA ILE A 77 -2.17 12.62 -13.97
C ILE A 77 -1.50 12.46 -12.60
N LEU A 78 -2.30 12.46 -11.54
CA LEU A 78 -1.88 12.23 -10.16
C LEU A 78 -2.48 10.90 -9.70
N GLY A 79 -1.68 10.06 -9.07
CA GLY A 79 -2.12 8.76 -8.58
C GLY A 79 -1.28 8.24 -7.43
N TRP A 80 -1.90 7.38 -6.62
CA TRP A 80 -1.14 6.54 -5.69
C TRP A 80 -0.20 5.61 -6.48
N ASP A 81 -0.64 5.16 -7.65
CA ASP A 81 0.15 4.43 -8.64
C ASP A 81 -0.16 4.89 -10.07
N VAL A 82 0.80 4.76 -10.99
CA VAL A 82 0.57 5.02 -12.43
C VAL A 82 1.40 4.06 -13.30
N ASP A 83 0.82 2.93 -13.71
CA ASP A 83 1.50 1.93 -14.53
C ASP A 83 1.53 2.31 -16.01
N SER A 84 2.75 2.52 -16.51
CA SER A 84 3.04 2.78 -17.92
C SER A 84 2.47 1.74 -18.91
N ARG A 85 2.23 0.51 -18.47
CA ARG A 85 1.75 -0.61 -19.30
C ARG A 85 0.25 -0.87 -19.15
N MET A 86 -0.44 -0.11 -18.31
CA MET A 86 -1.89 -0.25 -18.17
C MET A 86 -2.57 -0.06 -19.54
N GLN A 87 -3.58 -0.88 -19.82
CA GLN A 87 -4.43 -0.72 -20.99
C GLN A 87 -5.74 -0.07 -20.57
N LEU A 88 -6.09 1.05 -21.22
CA LEU A 88 -7.35 1.75 -20.98
C LEU A 88 -8.55 1.07 -21.65
N ALA A 89 -8.29 0.31 -22.71
CA ALA A 89 -9.27 -0.46 -23.46
C ALA A 89 -8.72 -1.88 -23.69
N PRO A 90 -9.00 -2.85 -22.79
CA PRO A 90 -8.47 -4.21 -22.91
C PRO A 90 -8.90 -4.97 -24.17
N ASP A 91 -10.04 -4.60 -24.75
CA ASP A 91 -10.55 -5.16 -26.02
C ASP A 91 -9.93 -4.51 -27.27
N GLY A 92 -8.99 -3.57 -27.09
CA GLY A 92 -8.53 -2.67 -28.13
C GLY A 92 -9.41 -1.42 -28.24
N ALA A 93 -8.81 -0.31 -28.63
CA ALA A 93 -9.51 0.98 -28.77
C ALA A 93 -9.92 1.31 -30.21
N ASP A 94 -9.46 0.54 -31.19
CA ASP A 94 -9.71 0.71 -32.63
C ASP A 94 -9.51 2.14 -33.17
N ASP A 95 -8.63 2.92 -32.53
CA ASP A 95 -8.40 4.34 -32.85
C ASP A 95 -7.03 4.59 -33.48
N GLY A 96 -6.30 3.52 -33.84
CA GLY A 96 -4.98 3.59 -34.47
C GLY A 96 -3.86 4.08 -33.53
N LEU A 97 -4.11 4.20 -32.23
CA LEU A 97 -3.13 4.61 -31.23
C LEU A 97 -2.73 3.42 -30.34
N PRO A 98 -1.52 3.43 -29.74
CA PRO A 98 -1.06 2.33 -28.90
C PRO A 98 -2.02 1.99 -27.74
N ASP A 99 -2.08 0.72 -27.34
CA ASP A 99 -3.01 0.25 -26.30
C ASP A 99 -2.54 0.59 -24.88
N THR A 100 -1.23 0.55 -24.65
CA THR A 100 -0.64 0.78 -23.33
C THR A 100 -0.45 2.27 -23.04
N LEU A 101 -0.61 2.65 -21.77
CA LEU A 101 -0.72 4.03 -21.32
C LEU A 101 0.47 4.92 -21.74
N ALA A 102 1.72 4.51 -21.48
CA ALA A 102 2.87 5.35 -21.80
C ALA A 102 3.06 5.52 -23.32
N PRO A 103 3.08 4.46 -24.16
CA PRO A 103 3.09 4.60 -25.62
C PRO A 103 1.93 5.43 -26.18
N PHE A 104 0.72 5.29 -25.62
CA PHE A 104 -0.44 6.12 -25.99
C PHE A 104 -0.17 7.61 -25.71
N LEU A 105 0.26 7.96 -24.50
CA LEU A 105 0.59 9.34 -24.13
C LEU A 105 1.78 9.88 -24.95
N HIS A 106 2.74 9.03 -25.32
CA HIS A 106 3.83 9.39 -26.23
C HIS A 106 3.29 9.76 -27.61
N ALA A 107 2.38 8.96 -28.17
CA ALA A 107 1.76 9.24 -29.46
C ALA A 107 1.01 10.58 -29.44
N LEU A 108 0.25 10.86 -28.37
CA LEU A 108 -0.44 12.15 -28.21
C LEU A 108 0.53 13.33 -28.13
N ALA A 109 1.57 13.22 -27.29
CA ALA A 109 2.57 14.28 -27.14
C ALA A 109 3.44 14.47 -28.40
N THR A 110 3.59 13.44 -29.22
CA THR A 110 4.28 13.51 -30.52
C THR A 110 3.40 14.21 -31.55
N ALA A 111 2.12 13.84 -31.62
CA ALA A 111 1.16 14.45 -32.54
C ALA A 111 0.86 15.92 -32.23
N ARG A 112 1.05 16.36 -30.96
CA ARG A 112 0.75 17.72 -30.50
C ARG A 112 1.95 18.35 -29.82
N HIS A 113 2.72 19.13 -30.58
CA HIS A 113 3.94 19.78 -30.09
C HIS A 113 3.73 20.72 -28.88
N ASN A 114 2.52 21.26 -28.71
CA ASN A 114 2.16 22.14 -27.59
C ASN A 114 1.63 21.38 -26.36
N LEU A 115 1.30 20.09 -26.49
CA LEU A 115 0.78 19.30 -25.38
C LEU A 115 1.90 18.95 -24.39
N ARG A 116 1.64 19.23 -23.11
CA ARG A 116 2.52 18.88 -21.99
C ARG A 116 1.79 17.95 -21.02
N ILE A 117 2.39 16.81 -20.74
CA ILE A 117 1.78 15.78 -19.88
C ILE A 117 2.64 15.64 -18.62
N TYR A 118 2.03 15.83 -17.46
CA TYR A 118 2.66 15.76 -16.14
C TYR A 118 2.07 14.57 -15.40
N VAL A 119 2.93 13.63 -15.03
CA VAL A 119 2.55 12.42 -14.30
C VAL A 119 3.26 12.44 -12.95
N LEU A 120 2.48 12.44 -11.87
CA LEU A 120 2.96 12.46 -10.50
C LEU A 120 2.43 11.23 -9.76
N ALA A 121 3.33 10.31 -9.42
CA ALA A 121 3.01 9.10 -8.66
C ALA A 121 3.66 9.16 -7.27
N TRP A 122 3.17 8.42 -6.29
CA TRP A 122 3.74 8.40 -4.94
C TRP A 122 5.18 7.82 -4.88
N ASP A 123 6.13 8.49 -4.20
CA ASP A 123 7.48 7.98 -3.92
C ASP A 123 7.47 7.03 -2.73
N PHE A 124 7.60 5.73 -3.02
CA PHE A 124 7.37 4.68 -2.05
C PHE A 124 8.55 4.52 -1.07
N ALA A 125 8.23 4.33 0.21
CA ALA A 125 9.12 3.59 1.09
C ALA A 125 9.11 2.11 0.68
N MET A 126 10.26 1.44 0.74
CA MET A 126 10.59 0.06 0.33
C MET A 126 9.63 -1.09 0.79
N ILE A 127 8.55 -0.79 1.51
CA ILE A 127 7.59 -1.72 2.13
C ILE A 127 6.63 -2.37 1.11
N TYR A 128 6.32 -1.71 -0.01
CA TYR A 128 5.44 -2.25 -1.06
C TYR A 128 6.16 -2.85 -2.28
N ALA A 129 7.49 -3.07 -2.18
CA ALA A 129 8.32 -3.53 -3.31
C ALA A 129 7.97 -4.95 -3.82
N LEU A 130 7.13 -5.71 -3.11
CA LEU A 130 6.69 -7.07 -3.48
C LEU A 130 5.31 -7.10 -4.17
N GLU A 131 4.54 -6.02 -4.09
CA GLU A 131 3.20 -5.89 -4.68
C GLU A 131 3.20 -5.01 -5.95
N ARG A 132 4.35 -4.42 -6.28
CA ARG A 132 4.58 -3.56 -7.44
C ARG A 132 5.87 -3.92 -8.17
N ASP A 133 5.91 -3.60 -9.45
CA ASP A 133 7.09 -3.84 -10.29
C ASP A 133 8.24 -2.85 -10.03
N TRP A 134 9.45 -3.29 -10.36
CA TRP A 134 10.73 -2.69 -9.95
C TRP A 134 10.95 -1.25 -10.49
N PRO A 135 11.40 -0.29 -9.65
CA PRO A 135 11.47 1.16 -9.95
C PRO A 135 12.31 1.64 -11.17
N PRO A 136 13.33 0.95 -11.70
CA PRO A 136 14.06 1.38 -12.89
C PRO A 136 13.27 1.24 -14.20
N VAL A 137 12.34 0.28 -14.30
CA VAL A 137 11.58 0.01 -15.53
C VAL A 137 10.53 1.09 -15.79
N TYR A 138 9.86 1.55 -14.73
CA TYR A 138 8.91 2.67 -14.79
C TYR A 138 9.55 3.96 -15.32
N ARG A 139 10.74 4.32 -14.83
CA ARG A 139 11.39 5.59 -15.21
C ARG A 139 11.81 5.62 -16.68
N ALA A 140 12.18 4.49 -17.26
CA ALA A 140 12.64 4.43 -18.65
C ALA A 140 11.50 4.70 -19.64
N ALA A 141 10.34 4.05 -19.46
CA ALA A 141 9.18 4.23 -20.33
C ALA A 141 8.73 5.69 -20.38
N TRP A 142 8.60 6.36 -19.23
CA TRP A 142 8.14 7.75 -19.17
C TRP A 142 9.16 8.79 -19.66
N ARG A 143 10.47 8.51 -19.61
CA ARG A 143 11.53 9.48 -19.91
C ARG A 143 11.83 9.65 -21.39
N ALA A 144 11.24 8.84 -22.27
CA ALA A 144 11.60 8.83 -23.68
C ALA A 144 11.03 10.02 -24.50
N HIS A 145 10.12 10.84 -23.95
CA HIS A 145 9.51 11.94 -24.68
C HIS A 145 9.61 13.31 -23.98
N ARG A 146 10.06 14.34 -24.71
CA ARG A 146 10.25 15.71 -24.17
C ARG A 146 8.96 16.41 -23.73
N GLY A 147 7.81 15.98 -24.27
CA GLY A 147 6.48 16.49 -23.93
C GLY A 147 5.93 15.91 -22.62
N ILE A 148 6.59 14.91 -22.04
CA ILE A 148 6.13 14.21 -20.84
C ILE A 148 7.10 14.44 -19.69
N ARG A 149 6.54 14.60 -18.49
CA ARG A 149 7.26 14.82 -17.24
C ARG A 149 6.71 13.88 -16.20
N PHE A 150 7.48 12.84 -15.86
CA PHE A 150 7.16 11.92 -14.78
C PHE A 150 7.99 12.21 -13.53
N ARG A 151 7.33 12.22 -12.37
CA ARG A 151 7.94 12.43 -11.05
C ARG A 151 7.31 11.52 -10.00
N LEU A 152 8.14 11.15 -9.03
CA LEU A 152 7.68 10.53 -7.80
C LEU A 152 7.52 11.64 -6.74
N ASP A 153 6.49 11.54 -5.93
CA ASP A 153 6.09 12.51 -4.92
C ASP A 153 6.39 12.01 -3.51
N ASP A 154 7.34 12.67 -2.85
CA ASP A 154 7.75 12.44 -1.47
C ASP A 154 7.36 13.62 -0.55
N ALA A 155 6.52 14.56 -1.02
CA ALA A 155 6.21 15.82 -0.33
C ALA A 155 5.16 15.64 0.79
N HIS A 156 5.34 14.63 1.63
CA HIS A 156 4.52 14.28 2.78
C HIS A 156 5.37 13.64 3.90
N PRO A 157 4.89 13.54 5.15
CA PRO A 157 5.64 12.94 6.25
C PRO A 157 5.93 11.46 6.03
N ARG A 158 6.94 10.94 6.73
CA ARG A 158 7.25 9.49 6.71
C ARG A 158 6.03 8.71 7.23
N GLY A 159 5.66 7.65 6.51
CA GLY A 159 4.52 6.80 6.86
C GLY A 159 3.17 7.28 6.28
N ALA A 160 3.10 8.49 5.74
CA ALA A 160 2.01 8.94 4.88
C ALA A 160 2.25 8.53 3.42
N SER A 161 1.21 8.66 2.60
CA SER A 161 1.23 8.44 1.17
C SER A 161 0.52 9.54 0.40
N HIS A 162 0.92 9.71 -0.87
CA HIS A 162 0.10 10.41 -1.83
C HIS A 162 -1.01 9.48 -2.33
N HIS A 163 -2.27 9.78 -2.02
CA HIS A 163 -3.39 8.88 -2.30
C HIS A 163 -4.52 9.48 -3.18
N GLN A 164 -4.33 10.67 -3.73
CA GLN A 164 -5.32 11.26 -4.67
C GLN A 164 -5.20 10.61 -6.05
N LYS A 165 -6.34 10.35 -6.70
CA LYS A 165 -6.42 9.92 -8.10
C LYS A 165 -7.12 10.99 -8.91
N LEU A 166 -6.33 11.81 -9.61
CA LEU A 166 -6.81 12.97 -10.34
C LEU A 166 -6.29 12.92 -11.77
N VAL A 167 -7.16 13.16 -12.75
CA VAL A 167 -6.73 13.52 -14.10
C VAL A 167 -7.37 14.85 -14.48
N VAL A 168 -6.56 15.80 -14.94
CA VAL A 168 -7.04 17.12 -15.40
C VAL A 168 -6.53 17.37 -16.82
N ILE A 169 -7.43 17.75 -17.71
CA ILE A 169 -7.17 18.04 -19.11
C ILE A 169 -7.49 19.50 -19.36
N ASP A 170 -6.47 20.25 -19.78
CA ASP A 170 -6.53 21.66 -20.18
C ASP A 170 -7.16 22.61 -19.14
N ASP A 171 -7.19 22.22 -17.86
CA ASP A 171 -7.95 22.89 -16.77
C ASP A 171 -9.46 23.03 -17.04
N ARG A 172 -9.97 22.27 -18.00
CA ARG A 172 -11.36 22.33 -18.47
C ARG A 172 -12.14 21.06 -18.21
N LEU A 173 -11.46 19.94 -17.95
CA LEU A 173 -12.10 18.68 -17.61
C LEU A 173 -11.28 17.96 -16.55
N ALA A 174 -11.95 17.49 -15.49
CA ALA A 174 -11.33 16.78 -14.40
C ALA A 174 -12.01 15.43 -14.15
N PHE A 175 -11.22 14.47 -13.68
CA PHE A 175 -11.64 13.18 -13.17
C PHE A 175 -11.14 13.03 -11.73
N VAL A 176 -12.04 12.71 -10.80
CA VAL A 176 -11.72 12.53 -9.36
C VAL A 176 -12.44 11.31 -8.80
N GLY A 177 -11.74 10.43 -8.09
CA GLY A 177 -12.36 9.23 -7.51
C GLY A 177 -11.34 8.22 -6.97
N GLY A 178 -11.71 6.94 -6.99
CA GLY A 178 -10.92 5.85 -6.44
C GLY A 178 -9.95 5.18 -7.43
N LEU A 179 -10.13 5.37 -8.74
CA LEU A 179 -9.43 4.60 -9.77
C LEU A 179 -8.05 5.18 -10.11
N ASP A 180 -7.00 4.44 -9.75
CA ASP A 180 -5.63 4.68 -10.24
C ASP A 180 -5.47 4.19 -11.69
N LEU A 181 -4.55 4.81 -12.42
CA LEU A 181 -4.12 4.31 -13.73
C LEU A 181 -3.07 3.20 -13.58
N THR A 182 -3.45 2.05 -13.00
CA THR A 182 -2.54 0.93 -12.74
C THR A 182 -3.22 -0.43 -12.97
N VAL A 183 -2.48 -1.52 -12.70
CA VAL A 183 -2.92 -2.90 -12.90
C VAL A 183 -4.16 -3.26 -12.07
N ALA A 184 -4.98 -4.19 -12.56
CA ALA A 184 -6.10 -4.77 -11.82
C ALA A 184 -7.20 -3.78 -11.35
N ARG A 185 -7.49 -2.75 -12.15
CA ARG A 185 -8.58 -1.78 -11.91
C ARG A 185 -9.72 -1.83 -12.93
N TRP A 186 -9.51 -2.50 -14.08
CA TRP A 186 -10.54 -2.58 -15.11
C TRP A 186 -11.55 -3.67 -14.74
N ASP A 187 -12.83 -3.35 -14.81
CA ASP A 187 -13.93 -4.30 -14.70
C ASP A 187 -15.20 -3.69 -15.29
N THR A 188 -16.21 -4.52 -15.54
CA THR A 188 -17.55 -4.08 -15.91
C THR A 188 -18.48 -4.17 -14.72
N SER A 189 -19.58 -3.43 -14.75
CA SER A 189 -20.66 -3.53 -13.76
C SER A 189 -21.36 -4.89 -13.75
N ALA A 190 -21.02 -5.82 -14.64
CA ALA A 190 -21.47 -7.21 -14.54
C ALA A 190 -20.70 -7.99 -13.46
N HIS A 191 -19.44 -7.62 -13.19
CA HIS A 191 -18.51 -8.34 -12.29
C HIS A 191 -18.48 -9.86 -12.50
N ALA A 192 -18.72 -10.31 -13.74
CA ALA A 192 -18.78 -11.73 -14.09
C ALA A 192 -17.49 -12.41 -13.62
N ALA A 193 -17.59 -13.53 -12.89
CA ALA A 193 -16.45 -14.12 -12.17
C ALA A 193 -15.24 -14.45 -13.04
N ASP A 194 -15.48 -14.78 -14.31
CA ASP A 194 -14.53 -15.30 -15.28
C ASP A 194 -14.31 -14.39 -16.51
N ASP A 195 -14.62 -13.09 -16.40
CA ASP A 195 -14.42 -12.14 -17.51
C ASP A 195 -12.98 -12.23 -18.06
N PRO A 196 -12.80 -12.66 -19.32
CA PRO A 196 -11.49 -12.97 -19.88
C PRO A 196 -10.60 -11.72 -20.06
N ARG A 197 -11.19 -10.53 -20.01
CA ARG A 197 -10.54 -9.24 -20.21
C ARG A 197 -9.85 -8.72 -18.96
N ARG A 198 -10.20 -9.24 -17.78
CA ARG A 198 -9.53 -8.91 -16.51
C ARG A 198 -8.16 -9.56 -16.41
N ARG A 199 -7.19 -9.00 -17.15
CA ARG A 199 -5.80 -9.43 -17.18
C ARG A 199 -4.85 -8.25 -17.02
N ASP A 200 -3.78 -8.44 -16.26
CA ASP A 200 -2.72 -7.44 -16.17
C ASP A 200 -1.88 -7.41 -17.46
N ALA A 201 -0.92 -6.48 -17.55
CA ALA A 201 -0.02 -6.36 -18.70
C ALA A 201 0.87 -7.59 -18.94
N ARG A 202 0.91 -8.56 -18.02
CA ARG A 202 1.61 -9.86 -18.15
C ARG A 202 0.64 -11.00 -18.52
N GLY A 203 -0.64 -10.71 -18.73
CA GLY A 203 -1.68 -11.70 -18.98
C GLY A 203 -2.20 -12.41 -17.74
N THR A 204 -1.78 -12.01 -16.54
CA THR A 204 -2.22 -12.61 -15.27
C THR A 204 -3.68 -12.23 -15.01
N PRO A 205 -4.60 -13.20 -14.82
CA PRO A 205 -5.98 -12.89 -14.49
C PRO A 205 -6.10 -12.29 -13.07
N TYR A 206 -7.09 -11.43 -12.86
CA TYR A 206 -7.44 -10.87 -11.56
C TYR A 206 -8.95 -10.87 -11.31
N GLY A 207 -9.34 -10.81 -10.03
CA GLY A 207 -10.75 -10.85 -9.61
C GLY A 207 -11.52 -9.56 -9.93
N PRO A 208 -12.86 -9.56 -9.76
CA PRO A 208 -13.66 -8.38 -10.03
C PRO A 208 -13.31 -7.20 -9.14
N PHE A 209 -13.49 -5.99 -9.66
CA PHE A 209 -13.10 -4.74 -9.04
C PHE A 209 -14.19 -3.69 -9.24
N HIS A 210 -14.68 -3.12 -8.15
CA HIS A 210 -15.75 -2.12 -8.19
C HIS A 210 -15.24 -0.78 -7.66
N ASP A 211 -15.50 0.31 -8.40
CA ASP A 211 -15.08 1.66 -8.01
C ASP A 211 -15.90 2.73 -8.75
N VAL A 212 -15.80 3.99 -8.30
CA VAL A 212 -16.53 5.12 -8.88
C VAL A 212 -15.59 6.30 -9.11
N GLN A 213 -15.72 6.92 -10.29
CA GLN A 213 -15.02 8.15 -10.66
C GLN A 213 -16.03 9.24 -11.04
N ALA A 214 -15.86 10.45 -10.51
CA ALA A 214 -16.58 11.64 -10.98
C ALA A 214 -15.84 12.28 -12.16
N MET A 215 -16.58 12.78 -13.15
CA MET A 215 -16.09 13.55 -14.27
C MET A 215 -16.89 14.85 -14.40
N PHE A 216 -16.20 15.98 -14.47
CA PHE A 216 -16.83 17.30 -14.53
C PHE A 216 -15.92 18.34 -15.19
N ASP A 217 -16.52 19.43 -15.66
CA ASP A 217 -15.85 20.56 -16.30
C ASP A 217 -16.02 21.87 -15.52
N GLY A 218 -15.82 23.01 -16.18
CA GLY A 218 -15.99 24.34 -15.62
C GLY A 218 -14.91 24.73 -14.61
N ASP A 219 -15.23 25.70 -13.76
CA ASP A 219 -14.33 26.22 -12.74
C ASP A 219 -13.93 25.16 -11.71
N ALA A 220 -14.78 24.15 -11.50
CA ALA A 220 -14.46 23.02 -10.64
C ALA A 220 -13.29 22.21 -11.20
N ALA A 221 -13.25 21.97 -12.52
CA ALA A 221 -12.13 21.29 -13.15
C ALA A 221 -10.83 22.11 -13.06
N ALA A 222 -10.94 23.45 -13.21
CA ALA A 222 -9.81 24.36 -13.04
C ALA A 222 -9.23 24.30 -11.61
N ALA A 223 -10.08 24.24 -10.58
CA ALA A 223 -9.65 24.10 -9.18
C ALA A 223 -8.92 22.76 -8.91
N ILE A 224 -9.35 21.65 -9.53
CA ILE A 224 -8.56 20.40 -9.47
C ILE A 224 -7.21 20.57 -10.18
N GLY A 225 -7.17 21.32 -11.28
CA GLY A 225 -5.93 21.71 -11.94
C GLY A 225 -4.98 22.51 -11.04
N GLU A 226 -5.51 23.46 -10.28
CA GLU A 226 -4.74 24.25 -9.29
C GLU A 226 -4.13 23.36 -8.21
N GLN A 227 -4.90 22.39 -7.70
CA GLN A 227 -4.38 21.40 -6.77
C GLN A 227 -3.29 20.53 -7.40
N ALA A 228 -3.48 20.06 -8.63
CA ALA A 228 -2.48 19.27 -9.34
C ALA A 228 -1.15 20.02 -9.49
N ARG A 229 -1.21 21.31 -9.83
CA ARG A 229 -0.03 22.20 -9.91
C ARG A 229 0.58 22.49 -8.55
N THR A 230 -0.23 22.72 -7.52
CA THR A 230 0.25 22.95 -6.16
C THR A 230 1.03 21.75 -5.66
N ARG A 231 0.51 20.55 -5.87
CA ARG A 231 1.23 19.31 -5.51
C ARG A 231 2.48 19.09 -6.37
N TRP A 232 2.41 19.35 -7.67
CA TRP A 232 3.60 19.32 -8.52
C TRP A 232 4.70 20.26 -8.03
N PHE A 233 4.33 21.49 -7.66
CA PHE A 233 5.26 22.46 -7.06
C PHE A 233 5.83 21.93 -5.74
N ASN A 234 5.00 21.37 -4.88
CA ASN A 234 5.44 20.81 -3.60
C ASN A 234 6.45 19.67 -3.76
N ALA A 235 6.24 18.79 -4.76
CA ALA A 235 7.13 17.68 -5.05
C ALA A 235 8.41 18.10 -5.81
N CYS A 236 8.34 19.13 -6.67
CA CYS A 236 9.41 19.42 -7.63
C CYS A 236 10.10 20.78 -7.45
N GLY A 237 9.55 21.68 -6.63
CA GLY A 237 10.00 23.07 -6.48
C GLY A 237 9.83 23.94 -7.72
N ARG A 238 9.07 23.50 -8.74
CA ARG A 238 8.89 24.21 -10.02
C ARG A 238 7.43 24.53 -10.28
N ARG A 239 7.12 25.82 -10.44
CA ARG A 239 5.80 26.27 -10.88
C ARG A 239 5.63 25.98 -12.37
N ILE A 240 4.46 25.51 -12.75
CA ILE A 240 4.09 25.27 -14.15
C ILE A 240 3.29 26.48 -14.62
N ALA A 241 3.77 27.15 -15.68
CA ALA A 241 3.00 28.18 -16.36
C ALA A 241 1.95 27.53 -17.26
N ILE A 242 0.71 27.98 -17.15
CA ILE A 242 -0.42 27.47 -17.93
C ILE A 242 -0.54 28.33 -19.19
N ARG A 243 -0.69 27.66 -20.33
CA ARG A 243 -0.98 28.34 -21.61
C ARG A 243 -2.41 28.13 -22.08
N ALA A 244 -3.15 27.18 -21.50
CA ALA A 244 -4.52 26.83 -21.90
C ALA A 244 -5.46 28.05 -21.91
N HIS A 245 -5.45 28.86 -20.84
CA HIS A 245 -6.30 30.05 -20.75
C HIS A 245 -5.99 31.15 -21.80
N ARG A 246 -4.81 31.14 -22.42
CA ARG A 246 -4.43 32.09 -23.49
C ARG A 246 -5.00 31.71 -24.86
N HIS A 247 -5.71 30.58 -24.95
CA HIS A 247 -6.15 29.97 -26.20
C HIS A 247 -7.65 29.70 -26.26
N LEU A 248 -8.43 30.11 -25.24
CA LEU A 248 -9.87 29.83 -25.14
C LEU A 248 -10.71 30.45 -26.27
N ASP A 249 -10.20 31.49 -26.95
CA ASP A 249 -10.93 32.20 -28.02
C ASP A 249 -10.41 31.88 -29.44
N ARG A 250 -9.68 30.78 -29.63
CA ARG A 250 -9.12 30.40 -30.94
C ARG A 250 -9.99 29.38 -31.67
N GLU A 251 -9.92 29.39 -33.00
CA GLU A 251 -10.62 28.43 -33.86
C GLU A 251 -10.25 26.95 -33.59
N ASP A 252 -9.12 26.70 -32.94
CA ASP A 252 -8.68 25.36 -32.52
C ASP A 252 -9.13 24.94 -31.11
N ASP A 253 -10.04 25.71 -30.48
CA ASP A 253 -10.64 25.33 -29.20
C ASP A 253 -11.49 24.06 -29.34
N VAL A 254 -11.08 23.00 -28.65
CA VAL A 254 -11.75 21.71 -28.68
C VAL A 254 -12.17 21.35 -27.26
N ASP A 255 -13.47 21.29 -27.04
CA ASP A 255 -14.06 20.83 -25.79
C ASP A 255 -13.49 19.46 -25.42
N PRO A 256 -12.75 19.31 -24.30
CA PRO A 256 -12.15 18.04 -23.91
C PRO A 256 -13.18 16.97 -23.48
N TRP A 257 -14.44 17.35 -23.22
CA TRP A 257 -15.51 16.39 -22.95
C TRP A 257 -15.73 15.49 -24.18
N PRO A 258 -15.64 14.16 -24.05
CA PRO A 258 -15.79 13.27 -25.20
C PRO A 258 -17.24 13.29 -25.77
N PRO A 259 -17.40 13.41 -27.09
CA PRO A 259 -18.71 13.28 -27.72
C PRO A 259 -19.34 11.91 -27.39
N GLY A 260 -20.59 11.92 -26.93
CA GLY A 260 -21.34 10.70 -26.59
C GLY A 260 -21.25 10.27 -25.11
N VAL A 261 -20.42 10.90 -24.29
CA VAL A 261 -20.45 10.67 -22.83
C VAL A 261 -21.66 11.41 -22.24
N PRO A 262 -22.60 10.69 -21.59
CA PRO A 262 -23.80 11.30 -21.04
C PRO A 262 -23.46 12.25 -19.88
N VAL A 263 -24.31 13.26 -19.72
CA VAL A 263 -24.26 14.21 -18.62
C VAL A 263 -25.39 13.86 -17.66
N ASP A 264 -25.05 13.49 -16.43
CA ASP A 264 -26.05 13.12 -15.41
C ASP A 264 -26.80 14.38 -14.94
N VAL A 265 -26.08 15.50 -14.78
CA VAL A 265 -26.66 16.79 -14.41
C VAL A 265 -25.78 17.95 -14.91
N ARG A 266 -26.43 19.07 -15.28
CA ARG A 266 -25.77 20.30 -15.75
C ARG A 266 -25.79 21.39 -14.70
N ASP A 267 -24.94 22.40 -14.84
CA ASP A 267 -24.98 23.65 -14.07
C ASP A 267 -25.06 23.41 -12.55
N VAL A 268 -24.01 22.83 -11.98
CA VAL A 268 -23.96 22.42 -10.56
C VAL A 268 -22.85 23.11 -9.80
N GLN A 269 -23.02 23.21 -8.48
CA GLN A 269 -21.96 23.62 -7.56
C GLN A 269 -21.34 22.38 -6.91
N LEU A 270 -20.01 22.27 -6.99
CA LEU A 270 -19.23 21.18 -6.41
C LEU A 270 -18.37 21.71 -5.27
N GLY A 271 -18.50 21.08 -4.10
CA GLY A 271 -17.56 21.25 -3.00
C GLY A 271 -16.32 20.40 -3.24
N ILE A 272 -15.13 20.98 -3.10
CA ILE A 272 -13.87 20.25 -3.24
C ILE A 272 -13.18 20.21 -1.88
N ALA A 273 -12.86 19.02 -1.37
CA ALA A 273 -12.29 18.84 -0.04
C ALA A 273 -10.99 18.03 -0.10
N TYR A 274 -10.01 18.42 0.72
CA TYR A 274 -8.72 17.75 0.80
C TYR A 274 -8.43 17.21 2.21
N THR A 275 -7.60 16.18 2.25
CA THR A 275 -6.78 15.84 3.42
C THR A 275 -5.34 16.10 3.05
N ALA A 276 -4.57 16.76 3.92
CA ALA A 276 -3.13 16.84 3.82
C ALA A 276 -2.53 16.92 5.23
N PRO A 277 -1.54 16.08 5.57
CA PRO A 277 -0.89 16.16 6.88
C PRO A 277 0.03 17.38 6.94
N ARG A 278 0.36 17.83 8.16
CA ARG A 278 1.41 18.83 8.39
C ARG A 278 2.73 18.33 7.82
N HIS A 279 3.39 19.11 6.97
CA HIS A 279 4.68 18.75 6.40
C HIS A 279 5.50 19.99 6.01
N ARG A 280 6.70 20.10 6.57
CA ARG A 280 7.53 21.32 6.53
C ARG A 280 6.70 22.49 7.10
N ASP A 281 6.71 23.65 6.45
CA ASP A 281 6.02 24.86 6.91
C ASP A 281 4.53 24.91 6.52
N ARG A 282 3.95 23.78 6.06
CA ARG A 282 2.55 23.71 5.62
C ARG A 282 1.66 23.19 6.74
N GLU A 283 0.59 23.93 7.03
CA GLU A 283 -0.44 23.53 7.97
C GLU A 283 -1.24 22.32 7.48
N PRO A 284 -1.74 21.46 8.40
CA PRO A 284 -2.55 20.32 8.03
C PRO A 284 -3.92 20.78 7.51
N VAL A 285 -4.45 20.04 6.55
CA VAL A 285 -5.79 20.21 5.98
C VAL A 285 -6.62 18.98 6.33
N SER A 286 -7.79 19.20 6.93
CA SER A 286 -8.69 18.15 7.42
C SER A 286 -10.14 18.33 6.93
N GLN A 287 -10.31 18.90 5.74
CA GLN A 287 -11.64 19.22 5.18
C GLN A 287 -12.45 17.96 4.90
N VAL A 288 -11.82 16.90 4.37
CA VAL A 288 -12.49 15.61 4.14
C VAL A 288 -13.05 15.02 5.43
N ARG A 289 -12.29 15.09 6.53
CA ARG A 289 -12.79 14.63 7.85
C ARG A 289 -14.04 15.41 8.26
N ALA A 290 -14.01 16.73 8.15
CA ALA A 290 -15.16 17.58 8.47
C ALA A 290 -16.36 17.28 7.54
N LEU A 291 -16.12 17.04 6.25
CA LEU A 291 -17.15 16.66 5.29
C LEU A 291 -17.81 15.32 5.65
N VAL A 292 -17.02 14.31 6.03
CA VAL A 292 -17.53 13.01 6.50
C VAL A 292 -18.37 13.17 7.77
N GLU A 293 -17.91 13.95 8.75
CA GLU A 293 -18.69 14.22 9.96
C GLU A 293 -20.02 14.94 9.65
N ASP A 294 -19.96 15.97 8.79
CA ASP A 294 -21.12 16.80 8.46
C ASP A 294 -22.14 16.04 7.61
N THR A 295 -21.69 15.18 6.68
CA THR A 295 -22.58 14.29 5.91
C THR A 295 -23.29 13.26 6.79
N ILE A 296 -22.59 12.60 7.71
CA ILE A 296 -23.21 11.67 8.66
C ILE A 296 -24.22 12.41 9.55
N ARG A 297 -23.87 13.61 10.04
CA ARG A 297 -24.74 14.39 10.92
C ARG A 297 -25.96 14.93 10.20
N ALA A 298 -25.84 15.31 8.93
CA ALA A 298 -26.92 15.84 8.12
C ALA A 298 -27.97 14.78 7.73
N ALA A 299 -27.58 13.50 7.68
CA ALA A 299 -28.42 12.41 7.23
C ALA A 299 -29.65 12.17 8.14
N ARG A 300 -30.83 12.08 7.53
CA ARG A 300 -32.14 11.96 8.19
C ARG A 300 -32.87 10.67 7.82
N ARG A 301 -32.82 10.23 6.57
CA ARG A 301 -33.57 9.08 6.04
C ARG A 301 -32.65 7.92 5.69
N HIS A 302 -31.63 8.16 4.86
CA HIS A 302 -30.73 7.14 4.34
C HIS A 302 -29.30 7.66 4.19
N LEU A 303 -28.34 6.87 4.67
CA LEU A 303 -26.93 7.03 4.38
C LEU A 303 -26.42 5.75 3.71
N TYR A 304 -26.18 5.85 2.41
CA TYR A 304 -25.58 4.78 1.61
C TYR A 304 -24.08 5.04 1.45
N ILE A 305 -23.25 4.11 1.90
CA ILE A 305 -21.79 4.22 1.83
C ILE A 305 -21.25 3.03 1.06
N GLU A 306 -20.31 3.29 0.16
CA GLU A 306 -19.41 2.28 -0.36
C GLU A 306 -17.98 2.66 -0.01
N ASN A 307 -17.27 1.75 0.68
CA ASN A 307 -15.90 2.05 1.07
C ASN A 307 -15.00 0.81 1.21
N GLN A 308 -13.78 0.93 0.71
CA GLN A 308 -12.73 -0.09 0.87
C GLN A 308 -12.40 -0.39 2.33
N TYR A 309 -12.27 0.67 3.16
CA TYR A 309 -11.98 0.54 4.58
C TYR A 309 -13.04 1.26 5.40
N PHE A 310 -13.45 0.61 6.48
CA PHE A 310 -14.46 1.12 7.41
C PHE A 310 -13.98 0.91 8.84
N THR A 311 -13.04 1.76 9.26
CA THR A 311 -12.26 1.63 10.50
C THR A 311 -12.08 2.93 11.28
N ALA A 312 -12.46 4.08 10.71
CA ALA A 312 -12.19 5.40 11.29
C ALA A 312 -12.98 5.64 12.60
N ALA A 313 -12.28 6.16 13.62
CA ALA A 313 -12.90 6.47 14.92
C ALA A 313 -13.98 7.56 14.80
N VAL A 314 -13.71 8.59 13.99
CA VAL A 314 -14.67 9.67 13.72
C VAL A 314 -15.98 9.16 13.11
N VAL A 315 -15.89 8.17 12.22
CA VAL A 315 -17.06 7.55 11.58
C VAL A 315 -17.82 6.69 12.59
N ARG A 316 -17.11 5.89 13.39
CA ARG A 316 -17.69 5.12 14.50
C ARG A 316 -18.50 6.02 15.42
N ASP A 317 -17.90 7.11 15.90
CA ASP A 317 -18.51 7.98 16.90
C ASP A 317 -19.73 8.74 16.33
N ALA A 318 -19.59 9.29 15.12
CA ALA A 318 -20.67 9.98 14.43
C ALA A 318 -21.86 9.05 14.12
N LEU A 319 -21.61 7.85 13.60
CA LEU A 319 -22.67 6.89 13.29
C LEU A 319 -23.31 6.31 14.56
N SER A 320 -22.53 5.99 15.59
CA SER A 320 -23.09 5.51 16.87
C SER A 320 -24.06 6.53 17.47
N ALA A 321 -23.73 7.82 17.43
CA ALA A 321 -24.62 8.88 17.90
C ALA A 321 -25.92 8.94 17.09
N ARG A 322 -25.86 8.75 15.76
CA ARG A 322 -27.05 8.77 14.90
C ARG A 322 -27.90 7.50 15.00
N LEU A 323 -27.29 6.33 15.17
CA LEU A 323 -27.99 5.04 15.32
C LEU A 323 -28.71 4.91 16.67
N ALA A 324 -28.25 5.63 17.69
CA ALA A 324 -28.91 5.68 19.00
C ALA A 324 -30.19 6.53 19.01
N ASP A 325 -30.44 7.34 17.97
CA ASP A 325 -31.59 8.23 17.86
C ASP A 325 -32.85 7.47 17.41
N PRO A 326 -33.99 7.53 18.14
CA PRO A 326 -35.25 6.89 17.72
C PRO A 326 -35.82 7.47 16.42
N HIS A 327 -35.43 8.68 16.04
CA HIS A 327 -35.74 9.31 14.75
C HIS A 327 -34.52 9.31 13.80
N GLY A 328 -33.55 8.42 14.05
CA GLY A 328 -32.31 8.28 13.27
C GLY A 328 -32.52 7.84 11.81
N LEU A 329 -31.43 7.58 11.11
CA LEU A 329 -31.45 7.19 9.70
C LEU A 329 -31.25 5.69 9.52
N ASP A 330 -31.58 5.18 8.33
CA ASP A 330 -31.08 3.90 7.87
C ASP A 330 -29.66 4.06 7.31
N VAL A 331 -28.73 3.24 7.79
CA VAL A 331 -27.32 3.22 7.36
C VAL A 331 -27.05 1.93 6.62
N THR A 332 -26.65 2.05 5.36
CA THR A 332 -26.19 0.93 4.53
C THR A 332 -24.72 1.14 4.19
N VAL A 333 -23.87 0.17 4.53
CA VAL A 333 -22.44 0.20 4.19
C VAL A 333 -22.12 -1.02 3.33
N VAL A 334 -21.63 -0.79 2.11
CA VAL A 334 -21.09 -1.82 1.21
C VAL A 334 -19.56 -1.77 1.29
N ALA A 335 -18.95 -2.90 1.64
CA ALA A 335 -17.52 -3.04 1.85
C ALA A 335 -17.01 -4.35 1.21
N PRO A 336 -15.70 -4.48 0.93
CA PRO A 336 -15.17 -5.72 0.38
C PRO A 336 -15.31 -6.84 1.42
N ARG A 337 -15.61 -8.08 0.98
CA ARG A 337 -15.73 -9.23 1.91
C ARG A 337 -14.41 -9.47 2.66
N VAL A 338 -13.31 -9.50 1.90
CA VAL A 338 -11.94 -9.66 2.41
C VAL A 338 -11.10 -8.43 2.02
N GLN A 339 -10.13 -8.09 2.86
CA GLN A 339 -9.17 -7.03 2.57
C GLN A 339 -8.04 -7.56 1.68
N SER A 340 -7.51 -6.70 0.81
CA SER A 340 -6.42 -7.08 -0.09
C SER A 340 -5.13 -7.33 0.70
N GLY A 341 -4.74 -8.59 0.83
CA GLY A 341 -3.49 -9.01 1.45
C GLY A 341 -3.62 -9.47 2.91
N TRP A 342 -2.81 -10.45 3.30
CA TRP A 342 -2.86 -11.08 4.61
C TRP A 342 -2.61 -10.11 5.77
N LEU A 343 -1.76 -9.09 5.57
CA LEU A 343 -1.41 -8.12 6.59
C LEU A 343 -2.56 -7.15 6.83
N GLN A 344 -3.19 -6.69 5.75
CA GLN A 344 -4.36 -5.82 5.78
C GLN A 344 -5.54 -6.53 6.44
N GLU A 345 -5.77 -7.81 6.12
CA GLU A 345 -6.81 -8.62 6.78
C GLU A 345 -6.54 -8.78 8.28
N ALA A 346 -5.29 -9.10 8.65
CA ALA A 346 -4.89 -9.26 10.05
C ALA A 346 -4.88 -7.95 10.86
N THR A 347 -5.08 -6.78 10.23
CA THR A 347 -5.03 -5.47 10.89
C THR A 347 -6.30 -4.66 10.68
N MET A 348 -6.58 -4.23 9.44
CA MET A 348 -7.79 -3.50 9.07
C MET A 348 -9.05 -4.34 9.28
N GLY A 349 -8.98 -5.66 9.08
CA GLY A 349 -10.09 -6.58 9.36
C GLY A 349 -10.49 -6.55 10.84
N VAL A 350 -9.51 -6.52 11.76
CA VAL A 350 -9.75 -6.42 13.20
C VAL A 350 -10.37 -5.07 13.58
N LEU A 351 -9.84 -3.97 13.04
CA LEU A 351 -10.39 -2.63 13.29
C LEU A 351 -11.84 -2.51 12.78
N ARG A 352 -12.13 -3.08 11.60
CA ARG A 352 -13.47 -3.11 11.03
C ARG A 352 -14.44 -3.88 11.92
N ALA A 353 -14.03 -5.04 12.43
CA ALA A 353 -14.87 -5.83 13.33
C ALA A 353 -15.17 -5.10 14.65
N ARG A 354 -14.19 -4.41 15.24
CA ARG A 354 -14.38 -3.59 16.45
C ARG A 354 -15.37 -2.45 16.19
N LEU A 355 -15.20 -1.74 15.08
CA LEU A 355 -16.11 -0.68 14.67
C LEU A 355 -17.52 -1.24 14.45
N HIS A 356 -17.64 -2.33 13.70
CA HIS A 356 -18.91 -3.02 13.42
C HIS A 356 -19.64 -3.44 14.71
N GLY A 357 -18.92 -4.05 15.67
CA GLY A 357 -19.48 -4.41 16.97
C GLY A 357 -19.97 -3.19 17.76
N THR A 358 -19.25 -2.07 17.69
CA THR A 358 -19.69 -0.82 18.33
C THR A 358 -20.95 -0.26 17.69
N LEU A 359 -21.06 -0.30 16.36
CA LEU A 359 -22.27 0.16 15.66
C LEU A 359 -23.47 -0.74 15.93
N LYS A 360 -23.31 -2.07 15.93
CA LYS A 360 -24.41 -3.00 16.30
C LYS A 360 -24.88 -2.78 17.74
N ALA A 361 -23.97 -2.50 18.66
CA ALA A 361 -24.34 -2.19 20.05
C ALA A 361 -25.09 -0.85 20.19
N ALA A 362 -24.78 0.13 19.32
CA ALA A 362 -25.44 1.43 19.30
C ALA A 362 -26.80 1.38 18.58
N ASP A 363 -26.97 0.50 17.58
CA ASP A 363 -28.19 0.36 16.80
C ASP A 363 -29.30 -0.37 17.57
N ARG A 364 -30.15 0.42 18.23
CA ARG A 364 -31.30 -0.09 18.99
C ARG A 364 -32.55 -0.32 18.15
N PHE A 365 -32.52 0.06 16.86
CA PHE A 365 -33.72 0.17 16.01
C PHE A 365 -33.61 -0.60 14.70
N ASP A 366 -32.61 -1.49 14.58
CA ASP A 366 -32.33 -2.29 13.39
C ASP A 366 -32.22 -1.44 12.12
N ARG A 367 -31.34 -0.44 12.16
CA ARG A 367 -31.12 0.56 11.09
C ARG A 367 -29.77 0.43 10.41
N TYR A 368 -28.88 -0.42 10.91
CA TYR A 368 -27.54 -0.59 10.34
C TYR A 368 -27.43 -1.89 9.54
N ARG A 369 -26.84 -1.78 8.35
CA ARG A 369 -26.46 -2.92 7.49
C ARG A 369 -25.01 -2.77 7.06
N LEU A 370 -24.19 -3.79 7.32
CA LEU A 370 -22.86 -3.95 6.72
C LEU A 370 -22.91 -5.09 5.72
N LEU A 371 -22.60 -4.80 4.46
CA LEU A 371 -22.89 -5.67 3.32
C LEU A 371 -21.66 -5.81 2.42
N TYR A 372 -21.65 -6.85 1.60
CA TYR A 372 -20.68 -7.04 0.52
C TYR A 372 -21.38 -7.55 -0.75
N PRO A 373 -20.89 -7.20 -1.96
CA PRO A 373 -21.44 -7.74 -3.20
C PRO A 373 -21.09 -9.22 -3.36
N HIS A 374 -22.09 -10.02 -3.67
CA HIS A 374 -21.94 -11.42 -4.04
C HIS A 374 -22.30 -11.62 -5.51
N VAL A 375 -21.45 -12.36 -6.22
CA VAL A 375 -21.66 -12.81 -7.59
C VAL A 375 -21.35 -14.30 -7.64
N ASP A 376 -22.19 -15.05 -8.35
CA ASP A 376 -21.99 -16.49 -8.53
C ASP A 376 -20.69 -16.80 -9.27
N GLY A 377 -20.12 -17.98 -8.99
CA GLY A 377 -18.90 -18.45 -9.66
C GLY A 377 -17.60 -17.87 -9.11
N LEU A 378 -17.64 -16.94 -8.15
CA LEU A 378 -16.42 -16.37 -7.55
C LEU A 378 -15.64 -17.32 -6.62
N GLY A 379 -16.25 -18.43 -6.17
CA GLY A 379 -15.64 -19.32 -5.18
C GLY A 379 -15.24 -18.56 -3.92
N ASP A 380 -13.96 -18.66 -3.55
CA ASP A 380 -13.37 -17.92 -2.41
C ASP A 380 -13.03 -16.45 -2.73
N GLY A 381 -13.26 -15.99 -3.96
CA GLY A 381 -13.07 -14.60 -4.39
C GLY A 381 -14.21 -13.67 -3.93
N CYS A 382 -14.01 -12.37 -4.11
CA CYS A 382 -15.05 -11.36 -3.92
C CYS A 382 -14.91 -10.24 -4.93
N VAL A 383 -15.99 -9.48 -5.15
CA VAL A 383 -15.88 -8.17 -5.78
C VAL A 383 -15.09 -7.26 -4.84
N ASN A 384 -13.96 -6.75 -5.30
CA ASN A 384 -13.15 -5.83 -4.51
C ASN A 384 -13.77 -4.43 -4.57
N VAL A 385 -14.58 -4.10 -3.56
CA VAL A 385 -15.18 -2.76 -3.40
C VAL A 385 -14.06 -1.80 -3.02
N HIS A 386 -13.62 -1.01 -4.00
CA HIS A 386 -12.59 0.00 -3.85
C HIS A 386 -13.16 1.43 -3.90
N SER A 387 -14.45 1.60 -4.17
CA SER A 387 -15.11 2.91 -4.12
C SER A 387 -14.90 3.63 -2.78
N LYS A 388 -14.96 4.95 -2.83
CA LYS A 388 -15.01 5.83 -1.66
C LYS A 388 -16.14 6.84 -1.88
N LEU A 389 -17.35 6.37 -1.65
CA LEU A 389 -18.58 7.08 -1.97
C LEU A 389 -19.52 7.10 -0.77
N ALA A 390 -20.21 8.22 -0.58
CA ALA A 390 -21.31 8.35 0.36
C ALA A 390 -22.46 9.15 -0.28
N ILE A 391 -23.68 8.64 -0.19
CA ILE A 391 -24.92 9.31 -0.60
C ILE A 391 -25.78 9.54 0.65
N VAL A 392 -26.21 10.79 0.84
CA VAL A 392 -27.00 11.25 1.99
C VAL A 392 -28.35 11.74 1.50
N ASP A 393 -29.43 11.03 1.85
CA ASP A 393 -30.83 11.43 1.61
C ASP A 393 -31.17 11.85 0.16
N ASP A 394 -30.37 11.39 -0.81
CA ASP A 394 -30.35 11.89 -2.19
C ASP A 394 -30.07 13.41 -2.31
N GLU A 395 -29.65 14.06 -1.22
CA GLU A 395 -29.33 15.49 -1.12
C GLU A 395 -27.86 15.78 -1.38
N CYS A 396 -26.99 14.82 -1.09
CA CYS A 396 -25.56 14.95 -1.29
C CYS A 396 -24.96 13.62 -1.72
N VAL A 397 -24.04 13.68 -2.68
CA VAL A 397 -23.07 12.61 -2.93
C VAL A 397 -21.66 13.14 -2.76
N VAL A 398 -20.82 12.37 -2.06
CA VAL A 398 -19.38 12.58 -1.94
C VAL A 398 -18.67 11.45 -2.67
N ILE A 399 -17.74 11.79 -3.57
CA ILE A 399 -16.94 10.84 -4.36
C ILE A 399 -15.48 11.26 -4.27
N GLY A 400 -14.57 10.32 -4.05
CA GLY A 400 -13.16 10.68 -4.00
C GLY A 400 -12.20 9.53 -3.75
N SER A 401 -11.08 9.88 -3.14
CA SER A 401 -9.97 8.96 -2.83
C SER A 401 -9.93 8.52 -1.36
N ALA A 402 -10.64 9.22 -0.48
CA ALA A 402 -10.55 9.05 0.97
C ALA A 402 -11.30 7.83 1.47
N ASN A 403 -10.57 6.88 2.04
CA ASN A 403 -11.17 5.76 2.74
C ASN A 403 -11.78 6.21 4.07
N LEU A 404 -12.72 5.44 4.63
CA LEU A 404 -13.20 5.66 5.99
C LEU A 404 -12.27 4.98 7.02
N ASN A 405 -10.98 5.31 6.95
CA ASN A 405 -9.94 4.96 7.92
C ASN A 405 -9.26 6.23 8.46
N ASN A 406 -8.57 6.15 9.60
CA ASN A 406 -7.95 7.33 10.21
C ASN A 406 -6.86 7.93 9.32
N ARG A 407 -6.17 7.11 8.52
CA ARG A 407 -5.17 7.56 7.54
C ARG A 407 -5.73 8.56 6.55
N SER A 408 -6.83 8.26 5.85
CA SER A 408 -7.43 9.17 4.88
C SER A 408 -8.08 10.39 5.55
N MET A 409 -8.42 10.31 6.85
CA MET A 409 -8.97 11.45 7.60
C MET A 409 -7.90 12.46 8.05
N ALA A 410 -6.62 12.05 8.17
CA ALA A 410 -5.60 12.92 8.80
C ALA A 410 -4.16 12.80 8.26
N LEU A 411 -3.79 11.68 7.64
CA LEU A 411 -2.40 11.34 7.33
C LEU A 411 -2.09 11.31 5.83
N ASP A 412 -2.87 10.59 5.03
CA ASP A 412 -2.65 10.47 3.59
C ASP A 412 -3.20 11.70 2.87
N THR A 413 -2.58 12.09 1.74
CA THR A 413 -3.14 13.20 0.96
C THR A 413 -4.33 12.67 0.17
N GLU A 414 -5.51 13.24 0.38
CA GLU A 414 -6.77 12.82 -0.25
C GLU A 414 -7.44 14.00 -0.96
N CYS A 415 -8.38 13.67 -1.84
CA CYS A 415 -9.26 14.59 -2.54
C CYS A 415 -10.64 13.96 -2.69
N CYS A 416 -11.68 14.70 -2.32
CA CYS A 416 -13.08 14.35 -2.53
C CYS A 416 -13.82 15.52 -3.18
N VAL A 417 -14.83 15.20 -3.99
CA VAL A 417 -15.80 16.14 -4.53
C VAL A 417 -17.18 15.83 -3.99
N ALA A 418 -17.93 16.86 -3.65
CA ALA A 418 -19.27 16.78 -3.10
C ALA A 418 -20.25 17.53 -4.01
N LEU A 419 -21.22 16.82 -4.56
CA LEU A 419 -22.37 17.42 -5.24
C LEU A 419 -23.51 17.52 -4.23
N VAL A 420 -24.08 18.71 -4.07
CA VAL A 420 -25.16 18.98 -3.10
C VAL A 420 -26.35 19.61 -3.80
N ALA A 421 -27.53 19.02 -3.61
CA ALA A 421 -28.76 19.45 -4.25
C ALA A 421 -29.23 20.83 -3.81
N ALA A 422 -29.00 21.20 -2.54
CA ALA A 422 -29.32 22.54 -1.99
C ALA A 422 -30.75 23.01 -2.32
N GLY A 423 -31.72 22.09 -2.29
CA GLY A 423 -33.12 22.36 -2.61
C GLY A 423 -33.49 22.23 -4.09
N GLU A 424 -32.54 21.94 -4.98
CA GLU A 424 -32.80 21.76 -6.41
C GLU A 424 -33.25 20.33 -6.76
N PRO A 425 -34.50 20.12 -7.21
CA PRO A 425 -35.03 18.77 -7.45
C PRO A 425 -34.28 17.99 -8.54
N ARG A 426 -33.75 18.69 -9.56
CA ARG A 426 -32.97 18.09 -10.65
C ARG A 426 -31.70 17.40 -10.15
N ILE A 427 -30.99 18.03 -9.21
CA ILE A 427 -29.75 17.51 -8.65
C ILE A 427 -30.08 16.35 -7.72
N ARG A 428 -31.13 16.48 -6.89
CA ARG A 428 -31.62 15.38 -6.05
C ARG A 428 -31.97 14.15 -6.88
N ALA A 429 -32.67 14.32 -8.00
CA ALA A 429 -33.03 13.24 -8.90
C ALA A 429 -31.79 12.55 -9.51
N ALA A 430 -30.76 13.31 -9.88
CA ALA A 430 -29.50 12.76 -10.38
C ALA A 430 -28.75 11.96 -9.30
N ILE A 431 -28.72 12.43 -8.05
CA ILE A 431 -28.12 11.71 -6.93
C ILE A 431 -28.89 10.42 -6.62
N ALA A 432 -30.23 10.47 -6.62
CA ALA A 432 -31.07 9.30 -6.45
C ALA A 432 -30.83 8.27 -7.57
N ALA A 433 -30.74 8.72 -8.82
CA ALA A 433 -30.46 7.85 -9.97
C ALA A 433 -29.10 7.15 -9.85
N LEU A 434 -28.08 7.82 -9.31
CA LEU A 434 -26.80 7.21 -9.00
C LEU A 434 -26.92 6.13 -7.91
N ARG A 435 -27.62 6.42 -6.80
CA ARG A 435 -27.89 5.42 -5.76
C ARG A 435 -28.57 4.18 -6.36
N ASP A 436 -29.60 4.41 -7.16
CA ASP A 436 -30.40 3.35 -7.76
C ASP A 436 -29.58 2.52 -8.74
N ARG A 437 -28.68 3.17 -9.50
CA ARG A 437 -27.72 2.48 -10.38
C ARG A 437 -26.74 1.59 -9.62
N LEU A 438 -26.12 2.11 -8.56
CA LEU A 438 -25.15 1.35 -7.74
C LEU A 438 -25.82 0.17 -7.02
N LEU A 439 -26.99 0.40 -6.42
CA LEU A 439 -27.75 -0.67 -5.79
C LEU A 439 -28.23 -1.70 -6.82
N ALA A 440 -28.73 -1.27 -7.98
CA ALA A 440 -29.18 -2.18 -9.03
C ALA A 440 -28.05 -3.06 -9.55
N GLU A 441 -26.86 -2.49 -9.70
CA GLU A 441 -25.64 -3.21 -10.01
C GLU A 441 -25.39 -4.29 -8.95
N HIS A 442 -25.21 -3.95 -7.68
CA HIS A 442 -24.89 -4.95 -6.64
C HIS A 442 -26.00 -5.99 -6.44
N LEU A 443 -27.25 -5.58 -6.61
CA LEU A 443 -28.42 -6.43 -6.48
C LEU A 443 -28.72 -7.23 -7.74
N GLY A 444 -28.01 -7.05 -8.86
CA GLY A 444 -28.33 -7.75 -10.12
C GLY A 444 -29.78 -7.50 -10.58
N THR A 445 -30.21 -6.25 -10.61
CA THR A 445 -31.53 -5.81 -11.07
C THR A 445 -31.41 -4.51 -11.88
N THR A 446 -32.52 -3.81 -12.15
CA THR A 446 -32.52 -2.53 -12.88
C THR A 446 -32.67 -1.34 -11.91
N PRO A 447 -32.15 -0.15 -12.27
CA PRO A 447 -32.32 1.05 -11.45
C PRO A 447 -33.80 1.39 -11.19
N ALA A 448 -34.69 1.13 -12.16
CA ALA A 448 -36.12 1.35 -12.01
C ALA A 448 -36.74 0.51 -10.87
N VAL A 449 -36.34 -0.76 -10.75
CA VAL A 449 -36.82 -1.64 -9.66
C VAL A 449 -36.36 -1.12 -8.29
N VAL A 450 -35.13 -0.58 -8.20
CA VAL A 450 -34.64 0.02 -6.95
C VAL A 450 -35.40 1.31 -6.64
N ALA A 451 -35.58 2.18 -7.63
CA ALA A 451 -36.32 3.43 -7.49
C ALA A 451 -37.75 3.18 -6.98
N ASP A 452 -38.46 2.22 -7.59
CA ASP A 452 -39.83 1.82 -7.19
C ASP A 452 -39.88 1.27 -5.77
N ALA A 453 -38.85 0.52 -5.35
CA ALA A 453 -38.76 0.01 -3.98
C ALA A 453 -38.49 1.13 -2.97
N PHE A 454 -37.63 2.09 -3.29
CA PHE A 454 -37.26 3.21 -2.41
C PHE A 454 -38.30 4.36 -2.38
N ALA A 455 -39.20 4.40 -3.37
CA ALA A 455 -40.35 5.29 -3.39
C ALA A 455 -41.47 4.88 -2.41
N GLN A 456 -41.47 3.62 -1.95
CA GLN A 456 -42.45 3.12 -0.99
C GLN A 456 -42.26 3.77 0.39
N PRO A 457 -43.33 3.84 1.22
CA PRO A 457 -43.29 4.49 2.54
C PRO A 457 -42.45 3.75 3.58
N GLU A 458 -41.98 2.54 3.26
CA GLU A 458 -41.11 1.75 4.12
C GLU A 458 -39.71 2.34 4.25
N ARG A 459 -38.97 1.87 5.27
CA ARG A 459 -37.60 2.33 5.50
C ARG A 459 -36.66 1.80 4.40
N PRO A 460 -35.65 2.57 3.97
CA PRO A 460 -34.70 2.18 2.92
C PRO A 460 -34.07 0.80 3.09
N ASN A 461 -33.65 0.41 4.30
CA ASN A 461 -33.06 -0.91 4.55
C ASN A 461 -34.09 -2.03 4.48
N ILE A 462 -35.37 -1.77 4.76
CA ILE A 462 -36.44 -2.77 4.57
C ILE A 462 -36.67 -3.01 3.09
N ALA A 463 -36.72 -1.94 2.28
CA ALA A 463 -36.79 -2.04 0.82
C ALA A 463 -35.59 -2.82 0.27
N LEU A 464 -34.38 -2.49 0.75
CA LEU A 464 -33.15 -3.18 0.36
C LEU A 464 -33.15 -4.66 0.77
N ASP A 465 -33.64 -4.99 1.96
CA ASP A 465 -33.71 -6.37 2.46
C ASP A 465 -34.71 -7.21 1.66
N ARG A 466 -35.80 -6.62 1.16
CA ARG A 466 -36.69 -7.27 0.20
C ARG A 466 -35.99 -7.52 -1.14
N LEU A 467 -35.28 -6.53 -1.68
CA LEU A 467 -34.57 -6.66 -2.96
C LEU A 467 -33.44 -7.69 -2.92
N ARG A 468 -32.78 -7.85 -1.77
CA ARG A 468 -31.68 -8.82 -1.63
C ARG A 468 -32.15 -10.26 -1.48
N ALA A 469 -33.42 -10.49 -1.16
CA ALA A 469 -33.98 -11.79 -0.79
C ALA A 469 -34.19 -12.70 -2.01
N LYS A 470 -33.11 -12.94 -2.74
CA LYS A 470 -33.06 -13.78 -3.94
C LYS A 470 -31.72 -14.50 -4.03
N ASP A 471 -31.72 -15.59 -4.78
CA ASP A 471 -30.51 -16.32 -5.12
C ASP A 471 -29.72 -15.61 -6.24
N GLY A 472 -28.44 -15.93 -6.31
CA GLY A 472 -27.49 -15.39 -7.28
C GLY A 472 -26.89 -14.03 -6.90
N ARG A 473 -26.72 -13.14 -7.89
CA ARG A 473 -26.11 -11.82 -7.67
C ARG A 473 -26.95 -10.97 -6.72
N THR A 474 -26.36 -10.60 -5.59
CA THR A 474 -27.05 -9.85 -4.53
C THR A 474 -26.04 -9.23 -3.54
N LEU A 475 -26.53 -8.41 -2.62
CA LEU A 475 -25.77 -7.96 -1.45
C LEU A 475 -25.97 -8.92 -0.28
N ARG A 476 -24.89 -9.45 0.28
CA ARG A 476 -24.92 -10.34 1.47
C ARG A 476 -24.43 -9.61 2.71
N THR A 477 -24.94 -10.01 3.88
CA THR A 477 -24.52 -9.45 5.17
C THR A 477 -23.08 -9.84 5.47
N LEU A 478 -22.26 -8.86 5.81
CA LEU A 478 -20.89 -9.04 6.29
C LEU A 478 -20.89 -8.99 7.81
N GLU A 479 -20.50 -10.08 8.45
CA GLU A 479 -20.30 -10.17 9.90
C GLU A 479 -18.81 -10.45 10.18
N PRO A 480 -17.96 -9.40 10.29
CA PRO A 480 -16.54 -9.58 10.58
C PRO A 480 -16.36 -10.17 11.98
N ALA A 481 -15.76 -11.36 12.05
CA ALA A 481 -15.42 -12.02 13.32
C ALA A 481 -13.92 -11.86 13.61
N VAL A 482 -13.59 -11.60 14.88
CA VAL A 482 -12.19 -11.57 15.36
C VAL A 482 -12.04 -12.57 16.49
N THR A 483 -11.04 -13.44 16.40
CA THR A 483 -10.73 -14.35 17.51
C THR A 483 -10.11 -13.54 18.65
N PRO A 484 -10.41 -13.85 19.93
CA PRO A 484 -9.83 -13.14 21.07
C PRO A 484 -8.29 -13.08 21.05
N GLN A 485 -7.66 -14.08 20.44
CA GLN A 485 -6.20 -14.15 20.26
C GLN A 485 -5.69 -13.14 19.21
N LEU A 486 -6.39 -12.95 18.10
CA LEU A 486 -6.08 -11.92 17.09
C LEU A 486 -6.37 -10.52 17.62
N ASP A 487 -7.46 -10.36 18.36
CA ASP A 487 -7.84 -9.08 18.97
C ASP A 487 -6.76 -8.58 19.95
N ALA A 488 -6.23 -9.47 20.79
CA ALA A 488 -5.15 -9.14 21.73
C ALA A 488 -3.80 -8.84 21.04
N LEU A 489 -3.59 -9.28 19.80
CA LEU A 489 -2.36 -9.07 19.03
C LEU A 489 -2.33 -7.74 18.27
N VAL A 490 -3.49 -7.13 18.01
CA VAL A 490 -3.60 -5.84 17.32
C VAL A 490 -3.76 -4.73 18.38
N PRO A 491 -2.69 -3.95 18.67
CA PRO A 491 -2.76 -2.87 19.66
C PRO A 491 -3.89 -1.90 19.31
N VAL A 492 -4.52 -1.33 20.35
CA VAL A 492 -5.57 -0.31 20.22
C VAL A 492 -5.02 0.87 19.40
N SER A 493 -5.43 0.92 18.12
CA SER A 493 -5.49 2.02 17.14
C SER A 493 -4.33 3.02 16.95
N ALA A 494 -3.26 3.04 17.72
CA ALA A 494 -2.24 4.10 17.57
C ALA A 494 -1.14 3.82 16.52
N ARG A 495 -0.97 2.57 16.04
CA ARG A 495 0.26 2.17 15.31
C ARG A 495 0.11 1.84 13.82
N LEU A 496 -1.08 1.47 13.36
CA LEU A 496 -1.32 0.97 12.00
C LEU A 496 -2.25 1.89 11.18
N ASP A 497 -3.24 2.49 11.85
CA ASP A 497 -4.17 3.48 11.31
C ASP A 497 -4.20 4.71 12.25
N PRO A 498 -3.09 5.47 12.34
CA PRO A 498 -2.96 6.53 13.33
C PRO A 498 -3.83 7.73 12.97
N GLU A 499 -4.43 8.35 14.00
CA GLU A 499 -5.25 9.57 13.86
C GLU A 499 -4.42 10.85 13.66
N GLN A 500 -3.10 10.78 13.85
CA GLN A 500 -2.17 11.89 13.65
C GLN A 500 -0.85 11.40 13.04
N PRO A 501 -0.12 12.26 12.29
CA PRO A 501 1.25 11.96 11.88
C PRO A 501 2.12 11.63 13.08
N ILE A 502 2.78 10.48 13.04
CA ILE A 502 3.65 10.04 14.12
C ILE A 502 4.95 10.86 14.06
N GLU A 503 5.20 11.70 15.05
CA GLU A 503 6.47 12.43 15.16
C GLU A 503 7.64 11.46 15.38
N PRO A 504 8.79 11.65 14.70
CA PRO A 504 9.95 10.77 14.84
C PRO A 504 10.39 10.58 16.29
N ASP A 505 10.36 11.65 17.09
CA ASP A 505 10.81 11.63 18.48
C ASP A 505 9.77 11.01 19.43
N ARG A 506 8.48 11.15 19.13
CA ARG A 506 7.39 10.50 19.88
C ARG A 506 7.35 8.99 19.62
N PHE A 507 7.61 8.56 18.39
CA PHE A 507 7.81 7.15 18.03
C PHE A 507 9.02 6.52 18.75
N VAL A 508 10.06 7.31 19.04
CA VAL A 508 11.22 6.83 19.80
C VAL A 508 10.94 6.84 21.31
N ARG A 509 10.27 7.88 21.84
CA ARG A 509 9.95 8.02 23.27
C ARG A 509 8.85 7.05 23.75
N GLU A 510 7.87 6.70 22.94
CA GLU A 510 6.82 5.71 23.29
C GLU A 510 7.31 4.25 23.20
N PHE A 511 8.44 3.99 22.53
CA PHE A 511 9.06 2.66 22.40
C PHE A 511 10.35 2.48 23.23
N VAL A 512 10.71 3.49 24.03
CA VAL A 512 11.85 3.48 24.97
C VAL A 512 11.29 3.86 26.34
N PRO A 513 11.08 2.90 27.27
CA PRO A 513 10.73 3.24 28.64
C PRO A 513 11.78 4.19 29.22
N GLN A 514 11.34 5.31 29.79
CA GLN A 514 12.22 6.15 30.58
C GLN A 514 12.47 5.45 31.91
N GLU A 515 13.55 4.67 32.02
CA GLU A 515 14.16 4.43 33.32
C GLU A 515 15.69 4.46 33.29
N GLN A 516 16.19 5.42 34.08
CA GLN A 516 17.44 5.50 34.81
C GLN A 516 18.76 5.35 34.03
N HIS A 517 19.31 6.53 33.72
CA HIS A 517 20.66 6.74 33.24
C HIS A 517 21.72 6.12 34.15
N ARG A 518 22.53 5.20 33.60
CA ARG A 518 23.94 5.06 33.99
C ARG A 518 24.83 5.61 32.88
N SER A 519 25.86 6.33 33.33
CA SER A 519 26.75 7.24 32.59
C SER A 519 27.11 6.78 31.16
N LEU A 520 26.80 7.66 30.20
CA LEU A 520 26.98 7.50 28.76
C LEU A 520 28.46 7.39 28.34
N THR A 521 29.40 7.92 29.13
CA THR A 521 30.82 8.03 28.77
C THR A 521 31.52 6.67 28.70
N ALA A 522 31.21 5.73 29.60
CA ALA A 522 31.77 4.38 29.56
C ALA A 522 31.28 3.58 28.34
N ARG A 523 30.07 3.88 27.86
CA ARG A 523 29.40 3.16 26.76
C ARG A 523 29.92 3.59 25.39
N PHE A 524 30.23 4.87 25.20
CA PHE A 524 30.88 5.36 23.98
C PHE A 524 32.32 4.87 23.87
N PHE A 525 33.02 4.66 24.99
CA PHE A 525 34.38 4.10 25.00
C PHE A 525 34.41 2.66 24.49
N VAL A 526 33.48 1.82 24.96
CA VAL A 526 33.35 0.41 24.52
C VAL A 526 32.93 0.31 23.04
N LEU A 527 32.02 1.17 22.59
CA LEU A 527 31.59 1.21 21.19
C LEU A 527 32.72 1.69 20.27
N GLY A 528 33.48 2.70 20.70
CA GLY A 528 34.68 3.16 20.00
C GLY A 528 35.75 2.06 19.90
N ALA A 529 36.00 1.33 20.99
CA ALA A 529 36.94 0.20 21.00
C ALA A 529 36.49 -0.95 20.07
N ALA A 530 35.20 -1.26 20.02
CA ALA A 530 34.66 -2.31 19.14
C ALA A 530 34.75 -1.94 17.65
N VAL A 531 34.46 -0.69 17.30
CA VAL A 531 34.62 -0.20 15.91
C VAL A 531 36.09 -0.17 15.51
N LEU A 532 36.99 0.25 16.40
CA LEU A 532 38.43 0.22 16.17
C LEU A 532 38.97 -1.21 16.03
N LEU A 533 38.45 -2.18 16.79
CA LEU A 533 38.81 -3.59 16.66
C LEU A 533 38.34 -4.17 15.33
N ILE A 534 37.12 -3.86 14.88
CA ILE A 534 36.59 -4.31 13.59
C ILE A 534 37.38 -3.66 12.43
N ALA A 535 37.69 -2.37 12.54
CA ALA A 535 38.53 -1.68 11.56
C ALA A 535 39.96 -2.25 11.53
N ALA A 536 40.55 -2.59 12.68
CA ALA A 536 41.84 -3.23 12.78
C ALA A 536 41.85 -4.65 12.19
N LEU A 537 40.80 -5.44 12.43
CA LEU A 537 40.62 -6.77 11.84
C LEU A 537 40.37 -6.69 10.32
N ALA A 538 39.65 -5.68 9.85
CA ALA A 538 39.43 -5.43 8.42
C ALA A 538 40.70 -4.94 7.72
N LEU A 539 41.51 -4.08 8.35
CA LEU A 539 42.83 -3.71 7.87
C LEU A 539 43.80 -4.90 7.89
N ALA A 540 43.78 -5.72 8.94
CA ALA A 540 44.57 -6.95 9.00
C ALA A 540 44.14 -7.95 7.92
N TRP A 541 42.86 -8.04 7.60
CA TRP A 541 42.33 -8.85 6.49
C TRP A 541 42.78 -8.33 5.12
N ARG A 542 42.84 -7.00 4.94
CA ARG A 542 43.17 -6.36 3.66
C ARG A 542 44.67 -6.26 3.40
N PHE A 543 45.48 -6.13 4.44
CA PHE A 543 46.90 -5.80 4.34
C PHE A 543 47.84 -6.84 4.96
N SER A 544 47.33 -7.96 5.51
CA SER A 544 48.15 -9.11 5.91
C SER A 544 47.89 -10.34 5.02
N PRO A 545 48.82 -11.32 4.97
CA PRO A 545 48.63 -12.57 4.22
C PRO A 545 47.43 -13.43 4.66
N LEU A 546 46.82 -13.14 5.83
CA LEU A 546 45.71 -13.91 6.42
C LEU A 546 44.48 -14.01 5.50
N GLY A 547 44.22 -13.00 4.67
CA GLY A 547 43.11 -13.01 3.71
C GLY A 547 43.30 -13.95 2.52
N HIS A 548 44.54 -14.33 2.19
CA HIS A 548 44.87 -15.32 1.15
C HIS A 548 44.96 -16.75 1.70
N GLU A 549 45.29 -16.90 2.98
CA GLU A 549 45.38 -18.18 3.69
C GLU A 549 44.00 -18.78 4.04
N LEU A 550 42.95 -17.96 4.18
CA LEU A 550 41.58 -18.39 4.52
C LEU A 550 40.73 -18.69 3.27
N ASN A 551 41.11 -19.70 2.48
CA ASN A 551 40.25 -20.29 1.44
C ASN A 551 39.71 -21.68 1.88
N VAL A 552 38.67 -22.17 1.21
CA VAL A 552 38.00 -23.46 1.53
C VAL A 552 38.98 -24.63 1.60
N ALA A 553 39.98 -24.68 0.71
CA ALA A 553 41.00 -25.71 0.68
C ALA A 553 41.99 -25.62 1.87
N SER A 554 42.34 -24.42 2.34
CA SER A 554 43.19 -24.25 3.53
C SER A 554 42.45 -24.60 4.82
N LEU A 555 41.18 -24.23 4.93
CA LEU A 555 40.31 -24.63 6.04
C LEU A 555 40.09 -26.16 6.06
N ALA A 556 39.89 -26.78 4.89
CA ALA A 556 39.78 -28.24 4.79
C ALA A 556 41.08 -28.95 5.20
N ARG A 557 42.25 -28.46 4.76
CA ARG A 557 43.56 -29.02 5.16
C ARG A 557 43.83 -28.89 6.66
N ALA A 558 43.51 -27.74 7.25
CA ALA A 558 43.64 -27.52 8.69
C ALA A 558 42.70 -28.44 9.48
N ALA A 559 41.46 -28.61 9.01
CA ALA A 559 40.48 -29.51 9.61
C ALA A 559 40.89 -31.00 9.49
N MET A 560 41.48 -31.44 8.36
CA MET A 560 42.01 -32.80 8.21
C MET A 560 43.16 -33.11 9.17
N ARG A 561 44.06 -32.14 9.41
CA ARG A 561 45.13 -32.30 10.42
C ARG A 561 44.57 -32.35 11.83
N ALA A 562 43.58 -31.51 12.13
CA ALA A 562 42.90 -31.49 13.42
C ALA A 562 42.08 -32.77 13.68
N ALA A 563 41.53 -33.39 12.62
CA ALA A 563 40.75 -34.64 12.69
C ALA A 563 41.57 -35.86 13.17
N GLN A 564 42.90 -35.82 13.06
CA GLN A 564 43.79 -36.90 13.52
C GLN A 564 44.20 -36.76 14.99
N LEU A 565 43.83 -35.67 15.67
CA LEU A 565 44.13 -35.47 17.09
C LEU A 565 43.14 -36.24 17.98
N PRO A 566 43.57 -36.81 19.13
CA PRO A 566 42.67 -37.48 20.07
C PRO A 566 41.53 -36.60 20.59
N GLY A 567 41.72 -35.27 20.58
CA GLY A 567 40.72 -34.26 20.96
C GLY A 567 39.93 -33.66 19.79
N ALA A 568 39.95 -34.27 18.60
CA ALA A 568 39.34 -33.72 17.39
C ALA A 568 37.86 -33.29 17.55
N PRO A 569 36.97 -34.07 18.22
CA PRO A 569 35.58 -33.64 18.40
C PRO A 569 35.44 -32.38 19.27
N ALA A 570 36.27 -32.24 20.31
CA ALA A 570 36.23 -31.08 21.20
C ALA A 570 36.78 -29.83 20.50
N LEU A 571 37.86 -29.96 19.73
CA LEU A 571 38.42 -28.88 18.91
C LEU A 571 37.43 -28.42 17.83
N LEU A 572 36.72 -29.36 17.22
CA LEU A 572 35.68 -29.07 16.24
C LEU A 572 34.51 -28.31 16.86
N LEU A 573 33.99 -28.75 18.02
CA LEU A 573 32.93 -28.04 18.73
C LEU A 573 33.36 -26.62 19.13
N ALA A 574 34.58 -26.47 19.65
CA ALA A 574 35.15 -25.17 19.99
C ALA A 574 35.25 -24.26 18.74
N GLY A 575 35.67 -24.83 17.60
CA GLY A 575 35.70 -24.14 16.31
C GLY A 575 34.32 -23.65 15.86
N TYR A 576 33.28 -24.47 15.99
CA TYR A 576 31.90 -24.08 15.66
C TYR A 576 31.40 -22.92 16.52
N VAL A 577 31.63 -22.98 17.83
CA VAL A 577 31.21 -21.92 18.77
C VAL A 577 31.96 -20.62 18.49
N LEU A 578 33.28 -20.69 18.30
CA LEU A 578 34.12 -19.52 18.01
C LEU A 578 33.72 -18.88 16.68
N ALA A 579 33.60 -19.68 15.63
CA ALA A 579 33.26 -19.21 14.29
C ALA A 579 31.85 -18.61 14.23
N ALA A 580 30.87 -19.22 14.91
CA ALA A 580 29.52 -18.64 15.02
C ALA A 580 29.52 -17.31 15.78
N THR A 581 30.34 -17.18 16.83
CA THR A 581 30.49 -15.91 17.58
C THR A 581 31.11 -14.82 16.70
N LEU A 582 32.04 -15.19 15.82
CA LEU A 582 32.65 -14.31 14.81
C LEU A 582 31.77 -14.11 13.55
N SER A 583 30.52 -14.59 13.56
CA SER A 583 29.57 -14.50 12.44
C SER A 583 30.05 -15.15 11.13
N VAL A 584 30.93 -16.14 11.22
CA VAL A 584 31.31 -16.99 10.08
C VAL A 584 30.08 -17.79 9.62
N PRO A 585 29.83 -17.91 8.30
CA PRO A 585 28.71 -18.68 7.79
C PRO A 585 28.72 -20.14 8.28
N ILE A 586 27.69 -20.55 9.03
CA ILE A 586 27.58 -21.91 9.59
C ILE A 586 27.58 -22.99 8.50
N THR A 587 27.08 -22.67 7.31
CA THR A 587 27.07 -23.55 6.14
C THR A 587 28.48 -23.92 5.69
N LEU A 588 29.45 -23.01 5.80
CA LEU A 588 30.85 -23.28 5.47
C LEU A 588 31.44 -24.34 6.41
N LEU A 589 31.13 -24.25 7.71
CA LEU A 589 31.60 -25.20 8.71
C LEU A 589 30.98 -26.58 8.51
N ILE A 590 29.67 -26.63 8.23
CA ILE A 590 28.94 -27.87 7.92
C ILE A 590 29.56 -28.54 6.69
N THR A 591 29.81 -27.78 5.61
CA THR A 591 30.47 -28.28 4.40
C THR A 591 31.85 -28.83 4.70
N VAL A 592 32.74 -28.07 5.38
CA VAL A 592 34.09 -28.54 5.73
C VAL A 592 34.03 -29.79 6.61
N THR A 593 33.08 -29.86 7.54
CA THR A 593 32.90 -31.04 8.40
C THR A 593 32.50 -32.26 7.58
N GLY A 594 31.60 -32.10 6.59
CA GLY A 594 31.23 -33.18 5.66
C GLY A 594 32.36 -33.61 4.73
N LEU A 595 33.18 -32.67 4.26
CA LEU A 595 34.36 -32.95 3.43
C LEU A 595 35.42 -33.75 4.22
N VAL A 596 35.62 -33.43 5.50
CA VAL A 596 36.72 -33.97 6.32
C VAL A 596 36.34 -35.31 6.96
N PHE A 597 35.12 -35.44 7.47
CA PHE A 597 34.68 -36.58 8.27
C PHE A 597 33.72 -37.53 7.53
N GLY A 598 33.39 -37.23 6.27
CA GLY A 598 32.47 -38.02 5.46
C GLY A 598 31.00 -37.91 5.90
N ALA A 599 30.13 -38.72 5.30
CA ALA A 599 28.68 -38.57 5.47
C ALA A 599 28.20 -38.77 6.92
N TRP A 600 28.37 -39.97 7.50
CA TRP A 600 27.79 -40.29 8.81
C TRP A 600 28.49 -39.59 9.99
N PRO A 601 29.83 -39.65 10.12
CA PRO A 601 30.51 -38.92 11.19
C PRO A 601 30.41 -37.39 10.99
N GLY A 602 30.49 -36.90 9.75
CA GLY A 602 30.31 -35.49 9.44
C GLY A 602 28.91 -34.98 9.79
N LEU A 603 27.86 -35.77 9.57
CA LEU A 603 26.49 -35.42 9.96
C LEU A 603 26.35 -35.31 11.48
N ALA A 604 26.88 -36.28 12.22
CA ALA A 604 26.85 -36.27 13.68
C ALA A 604 27.60 -35.04 14.22
N TYR A 605 28.83 -34.83 13.76
CA TYR A 605 29.66 -33.72 14.21
C TYR A 605 29.12 -32.35 13.81
N ALA A 606 28.60 -32.18 12.59
CA ALA A 606 28.01 -30.93 12.14
C ALA A 606 26.72 -30.61 12.93
N SER A 607 25.92 -31.63 13.25
CA SER A 607 24.70 -31.46 14.06
C SER A 607 25.02 -31.02 15.47
N VAL A 608 25.95 -31.71 16.14
CA VAL A 608 26.37 -31.37 17.52
C VAL A 608 27.05 -30.00 17.56
N GLY A 609 27.96 -29.71 16.61
CA GLY A 609 28.65 -28.43 16.51
C GLY A 609 27.69 -27.26 16.26
N THR A 610 26.72 -27.43 15.35
CA THR A 610 25.70 -26.42 15.07
C THR A 610 24.81 -26.16 16.28
N MET A 611 24.40 -27.21 17.00
CA MET A 611 23.59 -27.07 18.21
C MET A 611 24.36 -26.40 19.36
N ALA A 612 25.64 -26.74 19.55
CA ALA A 612 26.50 -26.10 20.54
C ALA A 612 26.69 -24.60 20.23
N ALA A 613 26.98 -24.26 18.98
CA ALA A 613 27.08 -22.88 18.51
C ALA A 613 25.77 -22.10 18.68
N ALA A 614 24.63 -22.73 18.36
CA ALA A 614 23.29 -22.17 18.53
C ALA A 614 22.98 -21.87 20.00
N ALA A 615 23.32 -22.78 20.91
CA ALA A 615 23.12 -22.61 22.35
C ALA A 615 24.01 -21.50 22.92
N ALA A 616 25.30 -21.47 22.56
CA ALA A 616 26.25 -20.46 23.01
C ALA A 616 25.84 -19.05 22.57
N THR A 617 25.55 -18.86 21.29
CA THR A 617 25.14 -17.55 20.75
C THR A 617 23.74 -17.13 21.21
N TYR A 618 22.83 -18.07 21.48
CA TYR A 618 21.58 -17.79 22.20
C TYR A 618 21.86 -17.31 23.63
N GLY A 619 22.77 -17.96 24.35
CA GLY A 619 23.19 -17.56 25.70
C GLY A 619 23.77 -16.15 25.72
N ILE A 620 24.60 -15.81 24.73
CA ILE A 620 25.12 -14.44 24.53
C ILE A 620 23.98 -13.46 24.31
N GLY A 621 23.00 -13.79 23.45
CA GLY A 621 21.83 -12.94 23.22
C GLY A 621 20.99 -12.72 24.47
N ARG A 622 20.80 -13.78 25.27
CA ARG A 622 20.09 -13.72 26.55
C ARG A 622 20.82 -12.87 27.58
N TRP A 623 22.15 -12.95 27.63
CA TRP A 623 22.99 -12.17 28.52
C TRP A 623 23.08 -10.70 28.13
N LEU A 624 23.23 -10.41 26.82
CA LEU A 624 23.24 -9.05 26.27
C LEU A 624 21.91 -8.32 26.48
N GLY A 625 20.82 -9.08 26.60
CA GLY A 625 19.48 -8.53 26.76
C GLY A 625 18.95 -7.90 25.47
N ARG A 626 17.66 -7.55 25.52
CA ARG A 626 16.88 -7.11 24.36
C ARG A 626 17.43 -5.85 23.69
N ASP A 627 17.97 -4.92 24.46
CA ASP A 627 18.39 -3.60 23.96
C ASP A 627 19.71 -3.60 23.18
N ALA A 628 20.67 -4.45 23.57
CA ALA A 628 21.95 -4.57 22.88
C ALA A 628 21.80 -5.29 21.54
N VAL A 629 21.01 -6.37 21.49
CA VAL A 629 20.73 -7.10 20.25
C VAL A 629 19.88 -6.26 19.29
N ARG A 630 18.97 -5.43 19.81
CA ARG A 630 18.15 -4.49 19.01
C ARG A 630 18.99 -3.43 18.28
N ARG A 631 20.09 -2.96 18.87
CA ARG A 631 21.02 -2.00 18.23
C ARG A 631 22.01 -2.67 17.27
N LEU A 632 22.38 -3.93 17.50
CA LEU A 632 23.32 -4.68 16.65
C LEU A 632 22.65 -5.29 15.41
N ALA A 633 21.41 -5.78 15.51
CA ALA A 633 20.74 -6.54 14.45
C ALA A 633 19.83 -5.70 13.52
N GLY A 634 19.68 -4.40 13.82
CA GLY A 634 18.89 -3.46 13.02
C GLY A 634 17.38 -3.68 13.04
N SER A 635 16.63 -2.73 12.45
CA SER A 635 15.15 -2.67 12.48
C SER A 635 14.42 -3.87 11.86
N ARG A 636 15.13 -4.70 11.07
CA ARG A 636 14.57 -5.93 10.46
C ARG A 636 14.43 -7.07 11.47
N ALA A 637 15.34 -7.19 12.43
CA ALA A 637 15.35 -8.25 13.44
C ALA A 637 14.28 -8.04 14.53
N ASN A 638 13.89 -6.80 14.79
CA ASN A 638 12.87 -6.47 15.80
C ASN A 638 11.48 -7.05 15.47
N ARG A 639 11.13 -7.14 14.16
CA ARG A 639 9.88 -7.75 13.70
C ARG A 639 9.83 -9.27 13.91
N LEU A 640 10.98 -9.90 14.11
CA LEU A 640 11.12 -11.35 14.27
C LEU A 640 10.89 -11.79 15.72
N SER A 641 11.31 -10.97 16.69
CA SER A 641 11.15 -11.22 18.13
C SER A 641 9.69 -11.19 18.60
N GLU A 642 8.83 -10.38 17.98
CA GLU A 642 7.45 -10.15 18.44
C GLU A 642 6.44 -11.17 17.89
N ARG A 643 6.73 -11.84 16.77
CA ARG A 643 5.78 -12.76 16.09
C ARG A 643 5.80 -14.20 16.60
N ILE A 644 6.75 -14.58 17.45
CA ILE A 644 7.06 -16.00 17.75
C ILE A 644 6.46 -16.49 19.10
N GLY A 645 5.72 -15.63 19.82
CA GLY A 645 5.38 -15.83 21.23
C GLY A 645 4.40 -16.94 21.63
N ARG A 646 3.85 -17.78 20.72
CA ARG A 646 2.85 -18.81 21.12
C ARG A 646 3.03 -20.22 20.54
N ARG A 647 4.02 -20.46 19.66
CA ARG A 647 4.42 -21.80 19.17
C ARG A 647 5.93 -21.87 18.95
N GLY A 648 6.72 -21.77 20.04
CA GLY A 648 8.17 -21.56 20.00
C GLY A 648 8.94 -22.55 19.13
N VAL A 649 8.61 -23.85 19.20
CA VAL A 649 9.27 -24.91 18.41
C VAL A 649 8.98 -24.78 16.91
N VAL A 650 7.70 -24.73 16.53
CA VAL A 650 7.28 -24.70 15.11
C VAL A 650 7.79 -23.43 14.41
N ALA A 651 7.67 -22.29 15.09
CA ALA A 651 8.16 -21.02 14.56
C ALA A 651 9.67 -21.01 14.35
N MET A 652 10.45 -21.57 15.30
CA MET A 652 11.89 -21.70 15.12
C MET A 652 12.26 -22.69 14.02
N ALA A 653 11.54 -23.81 13.88
CA ALA A 653 11.79 -24.77 12.80
C ALA A 653 11.56 -24.13 11.41
N VAL A 654 10.44 -23.43 11.21
CA VAL A 654 10.14 -22.72 9.96
C VAL A 654 11.17 -21.63 9.68
N LEU A 655 11.57 -20.88 10.71
CA LEU A 655 12.56 -19.81 10.58
C LEU A 655 13.93 -20.33 10.13
N ARG A 656 14.33 -21.54 10.53
CA ARG A 656 15.59 -22.15 10.09
C ARG A 656 15.54 -22.73 8.69
N LEU A 657 14.36 -23.14 8.23
CA LEU A 657 14.17 -23.64 6.87
C LEU A 657 14.19 -22.50 5.83
N LEU A 658 13.94 -21.26 6.25
CA LEU A 658 13.91 -20.10 5.38
C LEU A 658 15.19 -19.24 5.52
N PRO A 659 15.84 -18.81 4.43
CA PRO A 659 17.08 -18.03 4.48
C PRO A 659 16.81 -16.54 4.77
N ILE A 660 16.19 -16.25 5.91
CA ILE A 660 15.70 -14.90 6.26
C ILE A 660 16.82 -14.05 6.88
N ALA A 661 17.71 -14.65 7.67
CA ALA A 661 18.78 -13.94 8.37
C ALA A 661 19.99 -14.85 8.67
N PRO A 662 21.20 -14.26 8.85
CA PRO A 662 22.40 -14.99 9.28
C PRO A 662 22.21 -15.76 10.58
N PHE A 663 22.84 -16.95 10.66
CA PHE A 663 22.71 -17.89 11.79
C PHE A 663 22.90 -17.22 13.15
N THR A 664 23.99 -16.48 13.33
CA THR A 664 24.33 -15.79 14.59
C THR A 664 23.29 -14.75 14.98
N ILE A 665 22.74 -14.00 14.01
CA ILE A 665 21.73 -12.97 14.27
C ILE A 665 20.44 -13.62 14.78
N VAL A 666 19.99 -14.71 14.15
CA VAL A 666 18.79 -15.44 14.59
C VAL A 666 18.97 -15.94 16.03
N ASN A 667 20.15 -16.44 16.37
CA ASN A 667 20.44 -16.99 17.70
C ASN A 667 20.46 -15.89 18.78
N LEU A 668 21.16 -14.78 18.52
CA LEU A 668 21.23 -13.63 19.42
C LEU A 668 19.84 -13.03 19.67
N VAL A 669 19.06 -12.87 18.59
CA VAL A 669 17.69 -12.34 18.67
C VAL A 669 16.80 -13.30 19.44
N ALA A 670 16.83 -14.60 19.14
CA ALA A 670 16.06 -15.60 19.87
C ALA A 670 16.41 -15.63 21.37
N GLY A 671 17.70 -15.49 21.71
CA GLY A 671 18.21 -15.39 23.08
C GLY A 671 17.71 -14.16 23.82
N ALA A 672 17.62 -13.03 23.13
CA ALA A 672 17.13 -11.76 23.66
C ALA A 672 15.59 -11.63 23.65
N SER A 673 14.89 -12.63 23.10
CA SER A 673 13.43 -12.69 22.93
C SER A 673 12.75 -13.51 24.04
N HIS A 674 11.41 -13.60 24.00
CA HIS A 674 10.61 -14.43 24.93
C HIS A 674 10.64 -15.95 24.62
N ILE A 675 11.50 -16.42 23.71
CA ILE A 675 11.54 -17.85 23.33
C ILE A 675 12.35 -18.60 24.40
N GLY A 676 11.74 -19.61 25.03
CA GLY A 676 12.44 -20.48 25.98
C GLY A 676 13.56 -21.28 25.31
N LEU A 677 14.66 -21.52 26.04
CA LEU A 677 15.83 -22.26 25.53
C LEU A 677 15.44 -23.63 24.96
N ARG A 678 14.52 -24.34 25.64
CA ARG A 678 14.01 -25.65 25.20
C ARG A 678 13.36 -25.57 23.81
N ASP A 679 12.43 -24.65 23.64
CA ASP A 679 11.69 -24.49 22.37
C ASP A 679 12.61 -24.04 21.24
N TYR A 680 13.56 -23.16 21.56
CA TYR A 680 14.58 -22.70 20.63
C TYR A 680 15.49 -23.83 20.14
N LEU A 681 15.98 -24.68 21.05
CA LEU A 681 16.88 -25.78 20.69
C LEU A 681 16.14 -26.87 19.90
N ILE A 682 14.93 -27.26 20.31
CA ILE A 682 14.13 -28.26 19.59
C ILE A 682 13.77 -27.74 18.19
N GLY A 683 13.28 -26.50 18.08
CA GLY A 683 12.94 -25.90 16.80
C GLY A 683 14.17 -25.72 15.90
N THR A 684 15.32 -25.35 16.46
CA THR A 684 16.58 -25.24 15.71
C THR A 684 17.05 -26.59 15.21
N ALA A 685 16.97 -27.65 16.02
CA ALA A 685 17.33 -29.01 15.61
C ALA A 685 16.45 -29.49 14.45
N ILE A 686 15.13 -29.38 14.57
CA ILE A 686 14.17 -29.79 13.53
C ILE A 686 14.41 -29.01 12.22
N GLY A 687 14.60 -27.69 12.31
CA GLY A 687 14.71 -26.85 11.12
C GLY A 687 16.08 -26.89 10.44
N MET A 688 17.17 -27.17 11.17
CA MET A 688 18.52 -27.26 10.61
C MET A 688 18.84 -28.65 10.07
N LEU A 689 18.27 -29.73 10.64
CA LEU A 689 18.63 -31.11 10.32
C LEU A 689 18.53 -31.44 8.81
N PRO A 690 17.45 -31.09 8.08
CA PRO A 690 17.37 -31.36 6.64
C PRO A 690 18.49 -30.68 5.84
N GLY A 691 18.81 -29.42 6.19
CA GLY A 691 19.88 -28.66 5.54
C GLY A 691 21.27 -29.21 5.82
N ILE A 692 21.51 -29.69 7.05
CA ILE A 692 22.78 -30.33 7.43
C ILE A 692 22.95 -31.66 6.69
N VAL A 693 21.93 -32.53 6.68
CA VAL A 693 21.94 -33.81 5.94
C VAL A 693 22.27 -33.56 4.48
N LEU A 694 21.56 -32.62 3.86
CA LEU A 694 21.76 -32.28 2.46
C LEU A 694 23.18 -31.77 2.18
N THR A 695 23.67 -30.83 2.99
CA THR A 695 24.98 -30.18 2.79
C THR A 695 26.12 -31.16 3.00
N VAL A 696 26.07 -31.98 4.06
CA VAL A 696 27.08 -33.00 4.37
C VAL A 696 27.10 -34.08 3.30
N THR A 697 25.93 -34.56 2.88
CA THR A 697 25.83 -35.60 1.83
C THR A 697 26.33 -35.05 0.50
N PHE A 698 25.95 -33.83 0.12
CA PHE A 698 26.47 -33.17 -1.08
C PHE A 698 27.99 -33.00 -1.03
N ALA A 699 28.54 -32.53 0.09
CA ALA A 699 29.99 -32.36 0.27
C ALA A 699 30.73 -33.70 0.16
N HIS A 700 30.20 -34.75 0.77
CA HIS A 700 30.76 -36.10 0.68
C HIS A 700 30.75 -36.63 -0.76
N GLN A 701 29.62 -36.53 -1.46
CA GLN A 701 29.50 -36.99 -2.84
C GLN A 701 30.31 -36.15 -3.83
N LEU A 702 30.47 -34.84 -3.57
CA LEU A 702 31.34 -33.97 -4.35
C LEU A 702 32.81 -34.39 -4.20
N THR A 703 33.24 -34.73 -2.99
CA THR A 703 34.61 -35.24 -2.76
C THR A 703 34.79 -36.59 -3.44
N ALA A 704 33.82 -37.50 -3.32
CA ALA A 704 33.84 -38.79 -4.00
C ALA A 704 33.96 -38.61 -5.53
N ALA A 705 33.12 -37.75 -6.14
CA ALA A 705 33.15 -37.48 -7.58
C ALA A 705 34.48 -36.86 -8.06
N LEU A 706 35.15 -36.05 -7.23
CA LEU A 706 36.42 -35.39 -7.56
C LEU A 706 37.65 -36.28 -7.33
N SER A 707 37.63 -37.13 -6.30
CA SER A 707 38.77 -37.99 -5.94
C SER A 707 38.71 -39.37 -6.61
N HIS A 708 37.52 -39.92 -6.79
CA HIS A 708 37.27 -41.22 -7.43
C HIS A 708 35.97 -41.14 -8.24
N PRO A 709 36.01 -40.71 -9.52
CA PRO A 709 34.82 -40.50 -10.33
C PRO A 709 34.07 -41.82 -10.61
N ASP A 710 33.17 -42.16 -9.69
CA ASP A 710 32.27 -43.31 -9.74
C ASP A 710 30.88 -42.85 -10.25
N PRO A 711 30.25 -43.55 -11.22
CA PRO A 711 28.89 -43.26 -11.67
C PRO A 711 27.88 -43.13 -10.53
N GLY A 712 28.07 -43.85 -9.42
CA GLY A 712 27.24 -43.73 -8.22
C GLY A 712 27.29 -42.35 -7.57
N ALA A 713 28.46 -41.71 -7.51
CA ALA A 713 28.61 -40.36 -6.95
C ALA A 713 27.87 -39.30 -7.79
N PHE A 714 27.96 -39.40 -9.12
CA PHE A 714 27.23 -38.51 -10.04
C PHE A 714 25.71 -38.73 -10.00
N ALA A 715 25.26 -39.98 -9.86
CA ALA A 715 23.83 -40.30 -9.70
C ALA A 715 23.26 -39.70 -8.41
N TRP A 716 23.99 -39.78 -7.29
CA TRP A 716 23.59 -39.18 -6.03
C TRP A 716 23.59 -37.64 -6.07
N LEU A 717 24.59 -37.01 -6.70
CA LEU A 717 24.60 -35.55 -6.89
C LEU A 717 23.42 -35.08 -7.73
N THR A 718 23.06 -35.84 -8.77
CA THR A 718 21.89 -35.58 -9.63
C THR A 718 20.58 -35.74 -8.84
N ALA A 719 20.45 -36.79 -8.03
CA ALA A 719 19.28 -37.02 -7.18
C ALA A 719 19.10 -35.92 -6.11
N ILE A 720 20.20 -35.48 -5.49
CA ILE A 720 20.22 -34.35 -4.54
C ILE A 720 19.79 -33.05 -5.23
N GLY A 721 20.28 -32.79 -6.44
CA GLY A 721 19.88 -31.64 -7.26
C GLY A 721 18.39 -31.65 -7.61
N ILE A 722 17.85 -32.80 -8.03
CA ILE A 722 16.42 -32.99 -8.34
C ILE A 722 15.56 -32.79 -7.07
N ALA A 723 15.98 -33.33 -5.92
CA ALA A 723 15.27 -33.17 -4.66
C ALA A 723 15.22 -31.70 -4.20
N LEU A 724 16.32 -30.95 -4.37
CA LEU A 724 16.40 -29.52 -4.08
C LEU A 724 15.47 -28.69 -4.96
N VAL A 725 15.43 -28.98 -6.26
CA VAL A 725 14.52 -28.32 -7.21
C VAL A 725 13.06 -28.67 -6.88
N GLY A 726 12.77 -29.94 -6.61
CA GLY A 726 11.45 -30.42 -6.22
C GLY A 726 10.94 -29.78 -4.93
N LEU A 727 11.79 -29.70 -3.90
CA LEU A 727 11.47 -29.04 -2.62
C LEU A 727 11.25 -27.54 -2.81
N SER A 728 12.05 -26.88 -3.65
CA SER A 728 11.88 -25.46 -3.98
C SER A 728 10.56 -25.21 -4.71
N VAL A 729 10.19 -26.07 -5.67
CA VAL A 729 8.91 -26.00 -6.38
C VAL A 729 7.73 -26.30 -5.47
N LEU A 730 7.84 -27.29 -4.57
CA LEU A 730 6.82 -27.60 -3.56
C LEU A 730 6.65 -26.48 -2.54
N LEU A 731 7.75 -25.86 -2.09
CA LEU A 731 7.71 -24.70 -1.19
C LEU A 731 7.04 -23.51 -1.89
N VAL A 732 7.39 -23.22 -3.15
CA VAL A 732 6.73 -22.19 -3.96
C VAL A 732 5.25 -22.51 -4.17
N ARG A 733 4.88 -23.77 -4.42
CA ARG A 733 3.48 -24.21 -4.55
C ARG A 733 2.71 -24.14 -3.24
N ALA A 734 3.32 -24.52 -2.12
CA ALA A 734 2.71 -24.41 -0.79
C ALA A 734 2.51 -22.95 -0.40
N LEU A 735 3.50 -22.09 -0.66
CA LEU A 735 3.39 -20.64 -0.50
C LEU A 735 2.37 -20.01 -1.45
N ARG A 736 2.11 -20.61 -2.62
CA ARG A 736 1.04 -20.21 -3.55
C ARG A 736 -0.34 -20.76 -3.17
N ARG A 737 -0.44 -21.88 -2.45
CA ARG A 737 -1.69 -22.46 -1.92
C ARG A 737 -2.12 -21.84 -0.58
N TRP A 738 -1.21 -21.10 0.06
CA TRP A 738 -1.46 -20.27 1.23
C TRP A 738 -1.76 -18.80 0.86
N ARG A 739 -1.76 -18.47 -0.44
CA ARG A 739 -2.41 -17.29 -1.01
C ARG A 739 -3.85 -17.65 -1.33
#